data_AF-A0A0D9W0Q4-F1
#
_entry.id   AF-A0A0D9W0Q4-F1
#
_cell.length_a   1.000
_cell.length_b   1.000
_cell.length_c   1.000
_cell.angle_alpha   90.00
_cell.angle_beta   90.00
_cell.angle_gamma   90.00
#
_symmetry.space_group_name_H-M   'P 1'
#
loop_
_entity.id
_entity.type
_entity.pdbx_description
1 polymer ?
#
loop_
_entity_poly.entity_id
_entity_poly.type
_entity_poly.pdbx_seq_one_letter_code
_entity_poly.pdbx_strand_id
1 'polypeptide(L)'
;MTIGITPPRKSRSTVAVVVGGGGGEDTWRTEETAKKTTTRVWGTTVSVSVSLRSHFRSLLLLLLVFLFLAVVSVTTKNGDTQHTPPPADDTIAAAIKLQEAAAATLPPSNATDDDGGECDLFDGRWVYDEAAYPLYKESECRVMSEQSACEKYGRTDLRYQHWRWQPHGCDLPRFDAAKFLGKLRDKRLVFVGDSLNRNQWASMVCLIDTGAPELHTTMNSTGSLSTFKIHEYNASVDFYWSPLLVESNSDHPLIHRVTNRIVRAASINKHAVHWTGADVLVFNSFIWWRQHPDIKVLWGSFDKSPAEEGEGDNFAVYKVIGSLRAYELAVRTWADWLEFHVDRTRTKLFFMTMSPTHLRSHDWEEPTTNNTNHNCYGETEPIAASGEGQRRGVVTDDDTAFARAVEAEARRLGERGVAVRLVNVTRLSETRKDAHPSVHRRFWDPVTDEQRRDPSSYADCIHWCLPGVPDVWNQLLYAHFVSLRSHYFSWFLLLLLVLFVVLAVTVTTKNGDGVDDDAENGAGDGECDMSSGRWVYDEEAYPVYKESECRVIWEDLACEKYGRTDLRYQHWRWQPHGCDLPRFNAVKLLENLRDKRLVFVGDSLNRNQWASMVCLIDTGAPQLHTTVNKTRSLMSFKIHEYNTTLDFYWSPLLVESNSDHPRFHRVADRIVRAASINKHAVHWTDADVLVFNSYVWWGSFDNSTTTTEQGDVYKVSKVVSGLRAYELSLRTWADWMEFHVDRTRTKLFFMTMSPTHIRSHDWEEPTTTKNHKCHGETEPIAPDDQLRRGGGGGGSKNTIKFARAVEAETRRLAERGVAVRLVNMTRLSETRKDAHPSVHRRFWDPVSDEQRRNPSSYADCIHWCLPGVPDVWNQLLYAHLVS
;
A
#
# COMPACT_ATOMS: atom_id res chain seq x y z
N MET A 1 38.02 -39.81 28.82
CA MET A 1 39.23 -40.16 28.05
C MET A 1 39.49 -39.06 27.05
N THR A 2 40.76 -38.73 26.80
CA THR A 2 41.20 -37.60 25.97
C THR A 2 41.94 -38.11 24.74
N ILE A 3 41.73 -37.51 23.56
CA ILE A 3 42.55 -37.48 22.33
C ILE A 3 41.65 -36.81 21.26
N GLY A 4 42.01 -35.75 20.54
CA GLY A 4 43.19 -34.88 20.66
C GLY A 4 44.25 -35.11 19.58
N ILE A 5 44.06 -34.56 18.36
CA ILE A 5 45.08 -34.50 17.30
C ILE A 5 45.08 -33.12 16.64
N THR A 6 46.26 -32.52 16.50
CA THR A 6 46.56 -31.26 15.79
C THR A 6 47.46 -31.51 14.56
N PRO A 7 47.52 -30.59 13.57
CA PRO A 7 48.22 -30.80 12.29
C PRO A 7 49.74 -30.55 12.37
N PRO A 8 50.55 -30.91 11.34
CA PRO A 8 51.25 -29.84 10.60
C PRO A 8 51.79 -30.12 9.15
N ARG A 9 52.06 -29.03 8.38
CA ARG A 9 53.24 -28.80 7.47
C ARG A 9 53.41 -29.65 6.17
N LYS A 10 54.27 -29.31 5.18
CA LYS A 10 54.77 -28.02 4.56
C LYS A 10 55.72 -28.30 3.34
N SER A 11 55.59 -27.53 2.25
CA SER A 11 56.68 -27.09 1.31
C SER A 11 56.10 -25.99 0.38
N ARG A 12 56.76 -24.89 -0.07
CA ARG A 12 58.13 -24.55 -0.60
C ARG A 12 58.39 -25.15 -2.00
N SER A 13 58.74 -24.42 -3.08
CA SER A 13 58.97 -22.97 -3.37
C SER A 13 58.74 -22.72 -4.91
N THR A 14 59.06 -21.63 -5.66
CA THR A 14 59.88 -20.39 -5.50
C THR A 14 59.54 -19.32 -6.61
N VAL A 15 60.05 -18.07 -6.47
CA VAL A 15 60.64 -17.11 -7.47
C VAL A 15 60.42 -17.32 -9.00
N ALA A 16 60.26 -16.32 -9.91
CA ALA A 16 59.87 -14.88 -9.92
C ALA A 16 59.89 -14.34 -11.41
N VAL A 17 59.85 -13.00 -11.62
CA VAL A 17 60.37 -12.20 -12.79
C VAL A 17 59.49 -11.92 -14.05
N VAL A 18 59.07 -10.64 -14.15
CA VAL A 18 59.04 -9.69 -15.32
C VAL A 18 58.04 -9.81 -16.52
N VAL A 19 57.10 -8.84 -16.53
CA VAL A 19 56.67 -7.86 -17.57
C VAL A 19 56.92 -8.09 -19.08
N GLY A 20 55.85 -7.89 -19.88
CA GLY A 20 55.86 -7.46 -21.30
C GLY A 20 55.01 -8.32 -22.25
N GLY A 21 54.31 -7.81 -23.28
CA GLY A 21 53.97 -6.41 -23.61
C GLY A 21 53.58 -6.19 -25.10
N GLY A 22 52.44 -5.51 -25.36
CA GLY A 22 52.15 -4.76 -26.61
C GLY A 22 51.45 -5.46 -27.80
N GLY A 23 50.54 -4.71 -28.44
CA GLY A 23 50.29 -4.73 -29.90
C GLY A 23 49.13 -5.57 -30.45
N GLY A 24 48.31 -4.98 -31.34
CA GLY A 24 47.32 -5.67 -32.18
C GLY A 24 46.05 -4.85 -32.45
N GLU A 25 45.95 -4.24 -33.63
CA GLU A 25 44.80 -3.43 -34.09
C GLU A 25 43.94 -4.16 -35.15
N ASP A 26 42.84 -3.52 -35.54
CA ASP A 26 42.05 -3.72 -36.79
C ASP A 26 41.19 -4.99 -37.00
N THR A 27 40.23 -4.99 -37.93
CA THR A 27 38.93 -4.24 -38.02
C THR A 27 38.11 -4.77 -39.23
N TRP A 28 36.83 -4.37 -39.32
CA TRP A 28 35.94 -4.35 -40.51
C TRP A 28 35.29 -5.63 -41.13
N ARG A 29 33.93 -5.57 -41.13
CA ARG A 29 32.96 -5.82 -42.23
C ARG A 29 32.68 -7.21 -42.86
N THR A 30 31.36 -7.50 -42.93
CA THR A 30 30.49 -7.89 -44.10
C THR A 30 31.12 -8.45 -45.39
N GLU A 31 30.45 -9.29 -46.20
CA GLU A 31 29.04 -9.19 -46.66
C GLU A 31 28.44 -10.53 -47.20
N GLU A 32 27.34 -10.47 -47.96
CA GLU A 32 26.48 -11.59 -48.41
C GLU A 32 27.01 -12.42 -49.59
N THR A 33 26.35 -13.55 -49.89
CA THR A 33 25.71 -13.76 -51.21
C THR A 33 24.73 -14.96 -51.23
N ALA A 34 23.77 -14.94 -52.16
CA ALA A 34 22.70 -15.95 -52.29
C ALA A 34 22.70 -16.66 -53.66
N LYS A 35 21.92 -17.76 -53.80
CA LYS A 35 21.54 -18.32 -55.11
C LYS A 35 20.18 -19.06 -55.07
N LYS A 36 19.49 -19.05 -56.22
CA LYS A 36 18.17 -19.68 -56.47
C LYS A 36 18.26 -20.74 -57.57
N THR A 37 17.37 -21.73 -57.55
CA THR A 37 16.92 -22.47 -58.75
C THR A 37 15.41 -22.78 -58.62
N THR A 38 14.70 -23.08 -59.73
CA THR A 38 13.23 -23.03 -59.85
C THR A 38 12.66 -24.19 -60.67
N THR A 39 11.31 -24.32 -60.68
CA THR A 39 10.37 -24.98 -61.65
C THR A 39 9.99 -26.47 -61.52
N ARG A 40 8.77 -26.95 -61.86
CA ARG A 40 7.38 -26.37 -62.00
C ARG A 40 6.38 -27.51 -62.43
N VAL A 41 5.05 -27.27 -62.32
CA VAL A 41 3.92 -27.95 -63.05
C VAL A 41 3.51 -29.37 -62.59
N TRP A 42 2.22 -29.78 -62.50
CA TRP A 42 0.88 -29.15 -62.37
C TRP A 42 -0.10 -30.17 -61.72
N GLY A 43 -1.28 -29.72 -61.25
CA GLY A 43 -2.40 -30.59 -60.88
C GLY A 43 -3.60 -29.78 -60.36
N THR A 44 -4.74 -29.77 -61.06
CA THR A 44 -5.85 -28.83 -60.81
C THR A 44 -7.11 -29.46 -60.24
N THR A 45 -7.65 -28.86 -59.19
CA THR A 45 -9.09 -28.93 -58.82
C THR A 45 -9.54 -27.51 -58.40
N VAL A 46 -10.80 -27.12 -58.65
CA VAL A 46 -11.19 -25.70 -58.69
C VAL A 46 -12.38 -25.37 -57.79
N SER A 47 -12.17 -24.45 -56.83
CA SER A 47 -13.19 -23.68 -56.08
C SER A 47 -14.12 -24.52 -55.17
N VAL A 48 -14.84 -23.97 -54.18
CA VAL A 48 -15.37 -22.61 -53.99
C VAL A 48 -14.91 -21.97 -52.68
N SER A 49 -14.51 -20.71 -52.72
CA SER A 49 -14.39 -19.84 -51.55
C SER A 49 -15.40 -18.69 -51.63
N VAL A 50 -16.43 -18.72 -50.77
CA VAL A 50 -17.44 -17.65 -50.71
C VAL A 50 -16.83 -16.43 -50.01
N SER A 51 -16.59 -15.37 -50.78
CA SER A 51 -15.94 -14.15 -50.28
C SER A 51 -16.91 -13.24 -49.52
N LEU A 52 -16.83 -13.24 -48.19
CA LEU A 52 -17.61 -12.37 -47.31
C LEU A 52 -17.39 -10.86 -47.55
N ARG A 53 -16.41 -10.48 -48.39
CA ARG A 53 -16.09 -9.08 -48.73
C ARG A 53 -17.09 -8.43 -49.69
N SER A 54 -17.97 -9.19 -50.34
CA SER A 54 -18.99 -8.63 -51.24
C SER A 54 -20.02 -7.80 -50.47
N HIS A 55 -20.71 -8.43 -49.50
CA HIS A 55 -21.78 -7.80 -48.73
C HIS A 55 -21.30 -6.58 -47.92
N PHE A 56 -20.04 -6.58 -47.47
CA PHE A 56 -19.47 -5.48 -46.68
C PHE A 56 -19.44 -4.14 -47.46
N ARG A 57 -19.19 -4.18 -48.78
CA ARG A 57 -19.26 -2.98 -49.63
C ARG A 57 -20.69 -2.54 -49.89
N SER A 58 -21.61 -3.49 -50.13
CA SER A 58 -23.03 -3.20 -50.33
C SER A 58 -23.68 -2.58 -49.09
N LEU A 59 -23.38 -3.09 -47.88
CA LEU A 59 -23.93 -2.58 -46.63
C LEU A 59 -23.43 -1.16 -46.33
N LEU A 60 -22.14 -0.90 -46.55
CA LEU A 60 -21.56 0.44 -46.39
C LEU A 60 -22.15 1.46 -47.37
N LEU A 61 -22.39 1.07 -48.63
CA LEU A 61 -23.07 1.91 -49.63
C LEU A 61 -24.53 2.19 -49.23
N LEU A 62 -25.28 1.18 -48.77
CA LEU A 62 -26.64 1.37 -48.27
C LEU A 62 -26.69 2.32 -47.07
N LEU A 63 -25.75 2.19 -46.12
CA LEU A 63 -25.68 3.04 -44.93
C LEU A 63 -25.28 4.49 -45.27
N LEU A 64 -24.38 4.69 -46.23
CA LEU A 64 -24.05 6.02 -46.77
C LEU A 64 -25.21 6.67 -47.54
N VAL A 65 -25.98 5.89 -48.32
CA VAL A 65 -27.20 6.38 -48.99
C VAL A 65 -28.27 6.74 -47.97
N PHE A 66 -28.44 5.95 -46.90
CA PHE A 66 -29.39 6.24 -45.83
C PHE A 66 -29.01 7.52 -45.05
N LEU A 67 -27.72 7.70 -44.74
CA LEU A 67 -27.19 8.94 -44.16
C LEU A 67 -27.46 10.16 -45.07
N PHE A 68 -27.22 10.03 -46.38
CA PHE A 68 -27.47 11.12 -47.33
C PHE A 68 -28.96 11.49 -47.40
N LEU A 69 -29.85 10.50 -47.47
CA LEU A 69 -31.31 10.71 -47.47
C LEU A 69 -31.80 11.33 -46.15
N ALA A 70 -31.23 10.95 -45.00
CA ALA A 70 -31.55 11.56 -43.71
C ALA A 70 -31.17 13.05 -43.67
N VAL A 71 -29.97 13.41 -44.13
CA VAL A 71 -29.53 14.82 -44.20
C VAL A 71 -30.39 15.65 -45.15
N VAL A 72 -30.81 15.10 -46.29
CA VAL A 72 -31.73 15.79 -47.21
C VAL A 72 -33.13 15.94 -46.60
N SER A 73 -33.63 14.93 -45.88
CA SER A 73 -34.94 14.98 -45.20
C SER A 73 -34.98 16.03 -44.08
N VAL A 74 -33.88 16.19 -43.33
CA VAL A 74 -33.77 17.22 -42.28
C VAL A 74 -33.67 18.63 -42.89
N THR A 75 -32.90 18.80 -43.98
CA THR A 75 -32.72 20.12 -44.62
C THR A 75 -33.93 20.59 -45.45
N THR A 76 -34.90 19.71 -45.75
CA THR A 76 -36.13 20.06 -46.48
C THR A 76 -37.33 20.41 -45.60
N LYS A 77 -37.20 20.38 -44.26
CA LYS A 77 -38.26 20.75 -43.31
C LYS A 77 -38.01 22.08 -42.59
N ASN A 78 -37.81 23.16 -43.36
CA ASN A 78 -37.98 24.54 -42.87
C ASN A 78 -39.18 25.18 -43.57
N GLY A 79 -40.30 25.28 -42.86
CA GLY A 79 -41.53 25.96 -43.26
C GLY A 79 -42.32 26.38 -42.01
N ASP A 80 -42.88 27.59 -42.03
CA ASP A 80 -43.32 28.35 -40.85
C ASP A 80 -44.23 27.63 -39.85
N THR A 81 -44.06 27.94 -38.55
CA THR A 81 -45.17 28.50 -37.74
C THR A 81 -44.66 29.24 -36.48
N GLN A 82 -45.52 30.06 -35.89
CA GLN A 82 -45.19 31.18 -34.99
C GLN A 82 -44.96 30.82 -33.50
N HIS A 83 -44.42 31.79 -32.74
CA HIS A 83 -44.39 31.80 -31.27
C HIS A 83 -45.77 31.69 -30.61
N THR A 84 -45.85 30.86 -29.55
CA THR A 84 -46.52 31.17 -28.27
C THR A 84 -45.87 30.36 -27.14
N PRO A 85 -45.56 30.93 -25.96
CA PRO A 85 -45.01 30.19 -24.83
C PRO A 85 -46.10 29.61 -23.91
N PRO A 86 -45.99 28.35 -23.44
CA PRO A 86 -46.78 27.81 -22.33
C PRO A 86 -46.13 28.07 -20.95
N PRO A 87 -46.88 27.97 -19.83
CA PRO A 87 -46.40 28.20 -18.47
C PRO A 87 -45.65 26.99 -17.85
N ALA A 88 -45.16 27.15 -16.62
CA ALA A 88 -44.25 26.22 -15.93
C ALA A 88 -44.90 25.26 -14.90
N ASP A 89 -44.06 24.35 -14.40
CA ASP A 89 -44.04 23.70 -13.06
C ASP A 89 -44.94 22.53 -12.64
N ASP A 90 -46.02 22.15 -13.34
CA ASP A 90 -46.84 21.00 -12.86
C ASP A 90 -46.37 19.59 -13.31
N THR A 91 -45.51 19.47 -14.33
CA THR A 91 -45.27 18.18 -15.01
C THR A 91 -44.37 17.19 -14.26
N ILE A 92 -43.46 17.67 -13.39
CA ILE A 92 -42.45 16.81 -12.73
C ILE A 92 -43.07 16.02 -11.57
N ALA A 93 -43.97 16.64 -10.79
CA ALA A 93 -44.66 15.98 -9.67
C ALA A 93 -45.58 14.83 -10.12
N ALA A 94 -46.12 14.90 -11.35
CA ALA A 94 -46.94 13.85 -11.93
C ALA A 94 -46.10 12.62 -12.35
N ALA A 95 -44.89 12.84 -12.87
CA ALA A 95 -44.00 11.75 -13.30
C ALA A 95 -43.53 10.88 -12.12
N ILE A 96 -43.15 11.50 -11.00
CA ILE A 96 -42.66 10.80 -9.80
C ILE A 96 -43.75 9.86 -9.23
N LYS A 97 -45.00 10.34 -9.13
CA LYS A 97 -46.13 9.54 -8.61
C LYS A 97 -46.52 8.35 -9.52
N LEU A 98 -46.26 8.44 -10.82
CA LEU A 98 -46.44 7.31 -11.75
C LEU A 98 -45.35 6.25 -11.58
N GLN A 99 -44.13 6.64 -11.22
CA GLN A 99 -43.02 5.72 -10.94
C GLN A 99 -43.28 4.87 -9.68
N GLU A 100 -43.75 5.51 -8.59
CA GLU A 100 -44.03 4.84 -7.32
C GLU A 100 -45.22 3.86 -7.40
N ALA A 101 -46.26 4.21 -8.16
CA ALA A 101 -47.44 3.36 -8.36
C ALA A 101 -47.12 2.06 -9.14
N ALA A 102 -46.10 2.06 -9.99
CA ALA A 102 -45.71 0.89 -10.79
C ALA A 102 -45.00 -0.21 -9.97
N ALA A 103 -44.44 0.13 -8.80
CA ALA A 103 -43.66 -0.80 -7.97
C ALA A 103 -44.50 -1.72 -7.05
N ALA A 104 -45.82 -1.48 -6.95
CA ALA A 104 -46.65 -2.04 -5.87
C ALA A 104 -47.48 -3.29 -6.24
N THR A 105 -47.54 -3.69 -7.52
CA THR A 105 -48.37 -4.84 -7.95
C THR A 105 -47.85 -5.55 -9.19
N LEU A 106 -47.40 -6.81 -9.03
CA LEU A 106 -47.58 -7.93 -9.97
C LEU A 106 -47.26 -9.26 -9.24
N PRO A 107 -48.05 -10.35 -9.43
CA PRO A 107 -47.79 -11.68 -8.82
C PRO A 107 -46.81 -12.52 -9.68
N PRO A 108 -46.24 -13.61 -9.14
CA PRO A 108 -45.13 -14.32 -9.80
C PRO A 108 -45.55 -15.12 -11.05
N SER A 109 -44.81 -14.95 -12.13
CA SER A 109 -44.87 -15.77 -13.35
C SER A 109 -43.61 -16.62 -13.51
N ASN A 110 -43.76 -17.91 -13.76
CA ASN A 110 -42.66 -18.83 -14.02
C ASN A 110 -42.05 -18.66 -15.43
N ALA A 111 -40.77 -19.07 -15.52
CA ALA A 111 -40.03 -19.47 -16.71
C ALA A 111 -39.52 -18.37 -17.69
N THR A 112 -38.18 -18.32 -17.78
CA THR A 112 -37.35 -18.10 -18.98
C THR A 112 -37.63 -16.87 -19.86
N ASP A 113 -36.73 -15.88 -19.77
CA ASP A 113 -35.83 -15.59 -20.89
C ASP A 113 -34.49 -15.01 -20.39
N ASP A 114 -33.49 -14.92 -21.28
CA ASP A 114 -32.09 -14.59 -20.99
C ASP A 114 -31.79 -13.08 -21.18
N ASP A 115 -31.33 -12.39 -20.13
CA ASP A 115 -30.79 -11.01 -20.22
C ASP A 115 -29.62 -10.73 -19.26
N GLY A 116 -28.45 -10.48 -19.85
CA GLY A 116 -27.54 -9.39 -19.46
C GLY A 116 -26.72 -9.48 -18.17
N GLY A 117 -27.13 -10.27 -17.17
CA GLY A 117 -26.48 -10.30 -15.86
C GLY A 117 -25.07 -10.92 -15.86
N GLU A 118 -24.08 -10.23 -15.28
CA GLU A 118 -22.76 -10.82 -15.01
C GLU A 118 -22.90 -11.86 -13.88
N CYS A 119 -22.77 -13.15 -14.22
CA CYS A 119 -22.99 -14.25 -13.29
C CYS A 119 -21.99 -14.22 -12.12
N ASP A 120 -22.47 -14.00 -10.90
CA ASP A 120 -21.69 -14.24 -9.69
C ASP A 120 -21.47 -15.75 -9.52
N LEU A 121 -20.21 -16.18 -9.66
CA LEU A 121 -19.81 -17.57 -9.49
C LEU A 121 -19.86 -18.03 -8.01
N PHE A 122 -19.96 -17.09 -7.06
CA PHE A 122 -19.83 -17.33 -5.62
C PHE A 122 -21.17 -17.29 -4.86
N ASP A 123 -22.27 -16.90 -5.51
CA ASP A 123 -23.64 -17.03 -4.99
C ASP A 123 -24.43 -18.10 -5.74
N GLY A 124 -25.05 -19.01 -5.00
CA GLY A 124 -25.48 -20.29 -5.54
C GLY A 124 -25.84 -21.31 -4.46
N ARG A 125 -25.92 -22.58 -4.88
CA ARG A 125 -26.24 -23.72 -4.02
C ARG A 125 -25.44 -24.97 -4.36
N TRP A 126 -25.32 -25.87 -3.40
CA TRP A 126 -24.86 -27.23 -3.66
C TRP A 126 -25.97 -28.08 -4.28
N VAL A 127 -25.59 -28.96 -5.21
CA VAL A 127 -26.46 -29.90 -5.92
C VAL A 127 -25.79 -31.27 -5.87
N TYR A 128 -26.54 -32.31 -5.52
CA TYR A 128 -26.06 -33.69 -5.53
C TYR A 128 -26.11 -34.24 -6.96
N ASP A 129 -24.99 -34.73 -7.47
CA ASP A 129 -24.80 -35.14 -8.87
C ASP A 129 -23.86 -36.35 -8.98
N GLU A 130 -24.35 -37.50 -8.54
CA GLU A 130 -23.63 -38.79 -8.53
C GLU A 130 -23.23 -39.28 -9.93
N ALA A 131 -23.89 -38.78 -10.99
CA ALA A 131 -23.57 -39.12 -12.38
C ALA A 131 -22.37 -38.34 -12.93
N ALA A 132 -22.13 -37.12 -12.45
CA ALA A 132 -21.05 -36.25 -12.94
C ALA A 132 -19.92 -36.00 -11.93
N TYR A 133 -20.12 -36.24 -10.63
CA TYR A 133 -19.13 -36.00 -9.57
C TYR A 133 -18.85 -37.28 -8.77
N PRO A 134 -17.65 -37.45 -8.17
CA PRO A 134 -16.51 -36.52 -8.19
C PRO A 134 -15.85 -36.36 -9.57
N LEU A 135 -14.96 -35.38 -9.71
CA LEU A 135 -14.24 -35.13 -10.97
C LEU A 135 -13.18 -36.21 -11.28
N TYR A 136 -12.74 -36.97 -10.27
CA TYR A 136 -11.80 -38.09 -10.31
C TYR A 136 -11.98 -38.93 -9.03
N LYS A 137 -11.55 -40.21 -8.99
CA LYS A 137 -11.56 -41.01 -7.75
C LYS A 137 -10.27 -40.87 -6.95
N GLU A 138 -10.33 -41.03 -5.63
CA GLU A 138 -9.15 -40.94 -4.75
C GLU A 138 -8.02 -41.88 -5.20
N SER A 139 -8.38 -43.12 -5.54
CA SER A 139 -7.47 -44.18 -6.01
C SER A 139 -6.85 -43.96 -7.39
N GLU A 140 -7.36 -43.00 -8.18
CA GLU A 140 -6.87 -42.72 -9.54
C GLU A 140 -5.74 -41.68 -9.55
N CYS A 141 -5.64 -40.83 -8.52
CA CYS A 141 -4.58 -39.82 -8.41
C CYS A 141 -3.28 -40.44 -7.89
N ARG A 142 -2.26 -40.55 -8.74
CA ARG A 142 -0.96 -41.20 -8.47
C ARG A 142 -0.13 -40.48 -7.40
N VAL A 143 -0.45 -39.21 -7.15
CA VAL A 143 0.24 -38.28 -6.24
C VAL A 143 -0.67 -37.78 -5.10
N MET A 144 -1.73 -38.53 -4.79
CA MET A 144 -2.69 -38.20 -3.73
C MET A 144 -2.03 -37.98 -2.36
N SER A 145 -2.47 -36.95 -1.64
CA SER A 145 -1.93 -36.61 -0.32
C SER A 145 -2.60 -37.43 0.79
N GLU A 146 -1.80 -38.18 1.56
CA GLU A 146 -2.26 -38.97 2.72
C GLU A 146 -2.94 -38.13 3.83
N GLN A 147 -2.81 -36.80 3.78
CA GLN A 147 -3.51 -35.87 4.68
C GLN A 147 -4.97 -35.60 4.31
N SER A 148 -5.40 -36.00 3.11
CA SER A 148 -6.75 -35.80 2.54
C SER A 148 -7.35 -37.06 1.87
N ALA A 149 -6.60 -38.17 1.85
CA ALA A 149 -6.99 -39.45 1.27
C ALA A 149 -7.95 -40.23 2.21
N CYS A 150 -9.18 -39.76 2.30
CA CYS A 150 -10.15 -40.22 3.30
C CYS A 150 -10.60 -41.68 3.08
N GLU A 151 -10.78 -42.12 1.84
CA GLU A 151 -11.15 -43.50 1.48
C GLU A 151 -10.03 -44.48 1.89
N LYS A 152 -8.78 -44.15 1.59
CA LYS A 152 -7.57 -44.88 2.01
C LYS A 152 -7.43 -44.96 3.54
N TYR A 153 -7.93 -43.96 4.29
CA TYR A 153 -7.98 -43.98 5.75
C TYR A 153 -9.37 -44.38 6.31
N GLY A 154 -10.10 -45.19 5.54
CA GLY A 154 -11.24 -45.97 6.01
C GLY A 154 -12.57 -45.22 6.07
N ARG A 155 -12.70 -44.08 5.39
CA ARG A 155 -14.00 -43.41 5.21
C ARG A 155 -14.84 -44.21 4.21
N THR A 156 -16.10 -44.50 4.54
CA THR A 156 -17.00 -45.33 3.72
C THR A 156 -18.24 -44.60 3.24
N ASP A 157 -18.57 -43.48 3.87
CA ASP A 157 -19.66 -42.55 3.56
C ASP A 157 -19.26 -41.59 2.43
N LEU A 158 -18.98 -42.10 1.23
CA LEU A 158 -18.44 -41.30 0.11
C LEU A 158 -19.41 -40.25 -0.49
N ARG A 159 -20.61 -40.08 0.08
CA ARG A 159 -21.66 -39.15 -0.40
C ARG A 159 -21.17 -37.70 -0.55
N TYR A 160 -20.25 -37.26 0.32
CA TYR A 160 -19.64 -35.92 0.26
C TYR A 160 -18.94 -35.62 -1.09
N GLN A 161 -18.46 -36.65 -1.81
CA GLN A 161 -17.72 -36.52 -3.08
C GLN A 161 -18.61 -36.12 -4.27
N HIS A 162 -19.91 -36.40 -4.19
CA HIS A 162 -20.87 -36.25 -5.30
C HIS A 162 -21.59 -34.90 -5.31
N TRP A 163 -21.25 -34.00 -4.40
CA TRP A 163 -21.84 -32.66 -4.30
C TRP A 163 -21.07 -31.65 -5.18
N ARG A 164 -21.78 -30.98 -6.10
CA ARG A 164 -21.26 -29.92 -6.96
C ARG A 164 -21.85 -28.54 -6.65
N TRP A 165 -21.13 -27.48 -6.96
CA TRP A 165 -21.63 -26.11 -6.85
C TRP A 165 -22.39 -25.69 -8.11
N GLN A 166 -23.51 -24.99 -7.92
CA GLN A 166 -24.32 -24.39 -8.98
C GLN A 166 -24.51 -22.90 -8.64
N PRO A 167 -23.81 -21.98 -9.33
CA PRO A 167 -24.13 -20.56 -9.30
C PRO A 167 -25.58 -20.28 -9.72
N HIS A 168 -26.20 -19.24 -9.19
CA HIS A 168 -27.61 -18.95 -9.48
C HIS A 168 -27.86 -18.48 -10.93
N GLY A 169 -26.91 -17.78 -11.55
CA GLY A 169 -27.06 -17.20 -12.89
C GLY A 169 -26.38 -17.96 -14.04
N CYS A 170 -25.61 -19.02 -13.77
CA CYS A 170 -24.89 -19.76 -14.81
C CYS A 170 -24.37 -21.14 -14.34
N ASP A 171 -23.92 -21.96 -15.29
CA ASP A 171 -23.21 -23.21 -15.01
C ASP A 171 -21.72 -22.97 -14.78
N LEU A 172 -21.18 -23.59 -13.73
CA LEU A 172 -19.75 -23.63 -13.45
C LEU A 172 -19.06 -24.57 -14.47
N PRO A 173 -18.03 -24.13 -15.21
CA PRO A 173 -17.42 -24.97 -16.23
C PRO A 173 -16.75 -26.21 -15.60
N ARG A 174 -17.10 -27.40 -16.11
CA ARG A 174 -16.41 -28.65 -15.74
C ARG A 174 -14.92 -28.51 -16.05
N PHE A 175 -14.07 -28.95 -15.12
CA PHE A 175 -12.63 -28.93 -15.33
C PHE A 175 -12.23 -29.78 -16.54
N ASP A 176 -11.31 -29.26 -17.35
CA ASP A 176 -10.74 -29.92 -18.52
C ASP A 176 -9.24 -29.64 -18.49
N ALA A 177 -8.45 -30.69 -18.24
CA ALA A 177 -7.01 -30.62 -18.07
C ALA A 177 -6.30 -30.13 -19.34
N ALA A 178 -6.72 -30.58 -20.53
CA ALA A 178 -6.12 -30.15 -21.79
C ALA A 178 -6.36 -28.65 -22.06
N LYS A 179 -7.56 -28.14 -21.78
CA LYS A 179 -7.85 -26.69 -21.83
C LYS A 179 -7.07 -25.91 -20.77
N PHE A 180 -6.94 -26.44 -19.55
CA PHE A 180 -6.21 -25.78 -18.46
C PHE A 180 -4.70 -25.70 -18.74
N LEU A 181 -4.08 -26.83 -19.03
CA LEU A 181 -2.67 -26.94 -19.42
C LEU A 181 -2.40 -26.14 -20.70
N GLY A 182 -3.33 -26.10 -21.65
CA GLY A 182 -3.26 -25.21 -22.82
C GLY A 182 -3.19 -23.71 -22.48
N LYS A 183 -3.75 -23.28 -21.34
CA LYS A 183 -3.60 -21.90 -20.82
C LYS A 183 -2.32 -21.71 -19.98
N LEU A 184 -1.84 -22.76 -19.32
CA LEU A 184 -0.59 -22.80 -18.53
C LEU A 184 0.66 -23.18 -19.32
N ARG A 185 0.56 -23.44 -20.64
CA ARG A 185 1.70 -23.74 -21.50
C ARG A 185 2.79 -22.67 -21.36
N ASP A 186 4.02 -23.12 -21.13
CA ASP A 186 5.22 -22.31 -20.87
C ASP A 186 5.13 -21.36 -19.64
N LYS A 187 4.30 -21.69 -18.64
CA LYS A 187 4.05 -20.82 -17.47
C LYS A 187 4.20 -21.53 -16.13
N ARG A 188 4.36 -20.71 -15.09
CA ARG A 188 4.39 -21.12 -13.69
C ARG A 188 3.16 -20.60 -12.93
N LEU A 189 2.38 -21.51 -12.36
CA LEU A 189 1.33 -21.22 -11.39
C LEU A 189 1.84 -21.58 -9.99
N VAL A 190 1.72 -20.67 -9.03
CA VAL A 190 2.16 -20.91 -7.64
C VAL A 190 1.00 -20.65 -6.68
N PHE A 191 0.60 -21.68 -5.93
CA PHE A 191 -0.20 -21.55 -4.72
C PHE A 191 0.72 -21.14 -3.56
N VAL A 192 0.35 -20.11 -2.81
CA VAL A 192 1.16 -19.53 -1.73
C VAL A 192 0.30 -19.41 -0.47
N GLY A 193 0.69 -20.03 0.64
CA GLY A 193 -0.06 -19.84 1.89
C GLY A 193 0.06 -20.96 2.91
N ASP A 194 -1.06 -21.21 3.59
CA ASP A 194 -1.20 -22.18 4.68
C ASP A 194 -1.58 -23.60 4.19
N SER A 195 -1.94 -24.47 5.13
CA SER A 195 -2.25 -25.87 4.84
C SER A 195 -3.54 -26.06 4.04
N LEU A 196 -4.44 -25.06 3.98
CA LEU A 196 -5.65 -25.11 3.14
C LEU A 196 -5.29 -24.82 1.68
N ASN A 197 -4.34 -23.91 1.42
CA ASN A 197 -3.84 -23.70 0.06
C ASN A 197 -2.99 -24.89 -0.43
N ARG A 198 -2.33 -25.61 0.49
CA ARG A 198 -1.74 -26.92 0.18
C ARG A 198 -2.80 -27.97 -0.17
N ASN A 199 -3.95 -27.95 0.50
CA ASN A 199 -5.10 -28.82 0.21
C ASN A 199 -5.67 -28.53 -1.18
N GLN A 200 -5.75 -27.25 -1.57
CA GLN A 200 -6.20 -26.83 -2.90
C GLN A 200 -5.17 -27.14 -4.00
N TRP A 201 -3.89 -26.95 -3.73
CA TRP A 201 -2.82 -27.38 -4.65
C TRP A 201 -2.87 -28.90 -4.90
N ALA A 202 -3.05 -29.71 -3.86
CA ALA A 202 -3.16 -31.16 -4.01
C ALA A 202 -4.37 -31.57 -4.87
N SER A 203 -5.52 -30.90 -4.71
CA SER A 203 -6.68 -31.04 -5.61
C SER A 203 -6.32 -30.69 -7.06
N MET A 204 -5.70 -29.52 -7.30
CA MET A 204 -5.33 -29.09 -8.66
C MET A 204 -4.34 -30.06 -9.32
N VAL A 205 -3.39 -30.59 -8.56
CA VAL A 205 -2.46 -31.62 -9.03
C VAL A 205 -3.20 -32.92 -9.39
N CYS A 206 -4.14 -33.39 -8.56
CA CYS A 206 -4.94 -34.58 -8.90
C CYS A 206 -5.85 -34.37 -10.12
N LEU A 207 -6.52 -33.21 -10.23
CA LEU A 207 -7.33 -32.84 -11.40
C LEU A 207 -6.55 -32.86 -12.72
N ILE A 208 -5.23 -32.60 -12.66
CA ILE A 208 -4.33 -32.69 -13.81
C ILE A 208 -3.86 -34.15 -14.02
N ASP A 209 -3.41 -34.82 -12.96
CA ASP A 209 -2.84 -36.18 -13.01
C ASP A 209 -3.85 -37.23 -13.50
N THR A 210 -5.13 -37.11 -13.13
CA THR A 210 -6.20 -38.00 -13.60
C THR A 210 -6.88 -37.50 -14.88
N GLY A 211 -6.83 -36.19 -15.14
CA GLY A 211 -7.41 -35.57 -16.34
C GLY A 211 -6.52 -35.66 -17.60
N ALA A 212 -5.24 -35.98 -17.43
CA ALA A 212 -4.27 -36.22 -18.51
C ALA A 212 -3.15 -37.21 -18.06
N PRO A 213 -3.52 -38.47 -17.72
CA PRO A 213 -2.61 -39.44 -17.10
C PRO A 213 -1.47 -39.92 -18.00
N GLU A 214 -1.58 -39.68 -19.32
CA GLU A 214 -0.57 -39.99 -20.32
C GLU A 214 0.65 -39.04 -20.32
N LEU A 215 0.55 -37.90 -19.64
CA LEU A 215 1.61 -36.89 -19.61
C LEU A 215 2.75 -37.28 -18.66
N HIS A 216 3.98 -36.95 -19.03
CA HIS A 216 5.15 -37.08 -18.16
C HIS A 216 5.15 -35.97 -17.10
N THR A 217 4.91 -36.36 -15.85
CA THR A 217 4.83 -35.47 -14.71
C THR A 217 5.88 -35.80 -13.65
N THR A 218 6.53 -34.79 -13.07
CA THR A 218 7.51 -34.98 -11.98
C THR A 218 7.21 -34.07 -10.80
N MET A 219 7.25 -34.64 -9.58
CA MET A 219 7.12 -33.92 -8.31
C MET A 219 8.50 -33.75 -7.67
N ASN A 220 8.84 -32.53 -7.23
CA ASN A 220 10.05 -32.23 -6.47
C ASN A 220 9.70 -31.29 -5.30
N SER A 221 10.38 -31.43 -4.16
CA SER A 221 10.22 -30.54 -3.00
C SER A 221 11.58 -30.09 -2.49
N THR A 222 11.82 -28.78 -2.47
CA THR A 222 13.08 -28.14 -2.07
C THR A 222 12.78 -27.06 -1.02
N GLY A 223 13.05 -27.36 0.25
CA GLY A 223 12.69 -26.49 1.36
C GLY A 223 11.18 -26.28 1.45
N SER A 224 10.75 -25.01 1.45
CA SER A 224 9.33 -24.61 1.51
C SER A 224 8.59 -24.65 0.16
N LEU A 225 9.28 -24.99 -0.95
CA LEU A 225 8.70 -25.06 -2.29
C LEU A 225 8.50 -26.52 -2.75
N SER A 226 7.27 -26.87 -3.14
CA SER A 226 6.94 -28.10 -3.88
C SER A 226 6.54 -27.74 -5.30
N THR A 227 7.06 -28.48 -6.29
CA THR A 227 6.84 -28.24 -7.73
C THR A 227 6.33 -29.50 -8.40
N PHE A 228 5.14 -29.42 -9.00
CA PHE A 228 4.62 -30.41 -9.93
C PHE A 228 4.83 -29.89 -11.37
N LYS A 229 5.76 -30.50 -12.11
CA LYS A 229 6.13 -30.12 -13.49
C LYS A 229 5.46 -31.05 -14.50
N ILE A 230 4.78 -30.48 -15.49
CA ILE A 230 4.19 -31.17 -16.64
C ILE A 230 5.06 -30.88 -17.87
N HIS A 231 5.69 -31.90 -18.43
CA HIS A 231 6.82 -31.71 -19.35
C HIS A 231 6.39 -31.30 -20.76
N GLU A 232 5.34 -31.90 -21.31
CA GLU A 232 4.80 -31.65 -22.68
C GLU A 232 4.18 -30.25 -22.84
N TYR A 233 3.84 -29.61 -21.72
CA TYR A 233 3.34 -28.24 -21.64
C TYR A 233 4.38 -27.25 -21.14
N ASN A 234 5.56 -27.71 -20.72
CA ASN A 234 6.57 -26.92 -20.00
C ASN A 234 5.98 -26.15 -18.79
N ALA A 235 4.85 -26.60 -18.25
CA ALA A 235 4.11 -25.92 -17.19
C ALA A 235 4.54 -26.44 -15.81
N SER A 236 4.43 -25.62 -14.76
CA SER A 236 4.40 -26.14 -13.38
C SER A 236 3.28 -25.55 -12.53
N VAL A 237 2.82 -26.39 -11.60
CA VAL A 237 1.83 -26.09 -10.57
C VAL A 237 2.52 -26.30 -9.23
N ASP A 238 2.96 -25.19 -8.65
CA ASP A 238 3.80 -25.16 -7.46
C ASP A 238 2.99 -24.83 -6.20
N PHE A 239 3.47 -25.27 -5.05
CA PHE A 239 3.02 -24.83 -3.73
C PHE A 239 4.20 -24.29 -2.93
N TYR A 240 4.05 -23.09 -2.37
CA TYR A 240 5.01 -22.49 -1.46
C TYR A 240 4.40 -22.30 -0.07
N TRP A 241 5.02 -22.95 0.93
CA TRP A 241 4.62 -22.83 2.33
C TRP A 241 4.98 -21.45 2.87
N SER A 242 3.95 -20.62 3.05
CA SER A 242 4.05 -19.28 3.61
C SER A 242 2.78 -18.98 4.41
N PRO A 243 2.56 -19.70 5.52
CA PRO A 243 1.25 -19.84 6.17
C PRO A 243 0.71 -18.53 6.75
N LEU A 244 1.58 -17.55 7.00
CA LEU A 244 1.24 -16.22 7.50
C LEU A 244 1.58 -15.12 6.47
N LEU A 245 1.93 -15.49 5.22
CA LEU A 245 2.50 -14.67 4.11
C LEU A 245 3.83 -13.98 4.46
N VAL A 246 3.86 -13.23 5.54
CA VAL A 246 5.06 -12.66 6.13
C VAL A 246 5.91 -13.73 6.82
N GLU A 247 7.18 -13.41 7.03
CA GLU A 247 8.14 -14.25 7.73
C GLU A 247 7.74 -14.53 9.18
N SER A 248 7.93 -15.78 9.61
CA SER A 248 7.49 -16.25 10.93
C SER A 248 8.41 -17.31 11.53
N ASN A 249 8.24 -17.58 12.82
CA ASN A 249 8.85 -18.75 13.47
C ASN A 249 8.20 -20.10 13.06
N SER A 250 7.32 -20.10 12.05
CA SER A 250 6.54 -21.23 11.57
C SER A 250 6.73 -21.49 10.05
N ASP A 251 7.74 -20.87 9.43
CA ASP A 251 8.05 -20.95 7.99
C ASP A 251 8.60 -22.32 7.52
N HIS A 252 8.86 -23.27 8.43
CA HIS A 252 9.40 -24.58 8.09
C HIS A 252 8.27 -25.60 7.85
N PRO A 253 8.10 -26.17 6.64
CA PRO A 253 6.91 -26.95 6.26
C PRO A 253 6.67 -28.20 7.12
N LEU A 254 7.71 -28.72 7.79
CA LEU A 254 7.61 -29.84 8.73
C LEU A 254 7.69 -29.44 10.22
N ILE A 255 8.27 -28.28 10.56
CA ILE A 255 8.64 -27.91 11.94
C ILE A 255 8.04 -26.53 12.26
N HIS A 256 6.70 -26.49 12.27
CA HIS A 256 5.90 -25.27 12.43
C HIS A 256 4.84 -25.36 13.54
N ARG A 257 4.88 -26.45 14.32
CA ARG A 257 4.08 -26.65 15.52
C ARG A 257 4.81 -26.00 16.68
N VAL A 258 4.47 -24.76 16.97
CA VAL A 258 5.07 -23.93 18.03
C VAL A 258 3.97 -23.42 18.97
N THR A 259 4.25 -23.38 20.27
CA THR A 259 3.27 -22.93 21.29
C THR A 259 2.90 -21.47 21.16
N ASN A 260 3.81 -20.65 20.62
CA ASN A 260 3.60 -19.22 20.38
C ASN A 260 4.05 -18.92 18.95
N ARG A 261 3.11 -18.48 18.09
CA ARG A 261 3.46 -17.99 16.75
C ARG A 261 4.03 -16.58 16.85
N ILE A 262 5.07 -16.32 16.05
CA ILE A 262 5.74 -15.02 15.97
C ILE A 262 5.85 -14.62 14.50
N VAL A 263 5.39 -13.41 14.16
CA VAL A 263 5.48 -12.85 12.79
C VAL A 263 6.34 -11.59 12.73
N ARG A 264 7.16 -11.45 11.69
CA ARG A 264 7.78 -10.18 11.30
C ARG A 264 6.84 -9.50 10.30
N ALA A 265 5.85 -8.76 10.78
CA ALA A 265 4.74 -8.27 9.94
C ALA A 265 5.14 -7.34 8.78
N ALA A 266 6.38 -6.82 8.76
CA ALA A 266 6.97 -6.04 7.65
C ALA A 266 7.99 -6.82 6.78
N SER A 267 8.22 -8.11 7.05
CA SER A 267 9.18 -8.96 6.30
C SER A 267 8.45 -9.97 5.42
N ILE A 268 8.62 -9.86 4.10
CA ILE A 268 8.08 -10.82 3.12
C ILE A 268 9.10 -11.26 2.06
N ASN A 269 10.18 -10.49 1.85
CA ASN A 269 11.13 -10.70 0.76
C ASN A 269 11.79 -12.09 0.77
N LYS A 270 12.06 -12.65 1.96
CA LYS A 270 12.57 -14.02 2.18
C LYS A 270 11.68 -15.09 1.55
N HIS A 271 10.36 -14.91 1.59
CA HIS A 271 9.41 -15.79 0.92
C HIS A 271 9.27 -15.42 -0.57
N ALA A 272 9.16 -14.12 -0.84
CA ALA A 272 8.72 -13.64 -2.14
C ALA A 272 9.72 -13.91 -3.29
N VAL A 273 11.01 -14.09 -3.00
CA VAL A 273 11.99 -14.55 -4.00
C VAL A 273 11.61 -15.88 -4.67
N HIS A 274 10.86 -16.76 -3.99
CA HIS A 274 10.45 -18.05 -4.54
C HIS A 274 9.28 -17.93 -5.52
N TRP A 275 8.31 -17.05 -5.26
CA TRP A 275 7.16 -16.84 -6.14
C TRP A 275 7.36 -15.73 -7.18
N THR A 276 8.40 -14.90 -7.04
CA THR A 276 8.81 -13.88 -8.02
C THR A 276 8.94 -14.47 -9.42
N GLY A 277 8.34 -13.79 -10.41
CA GLY A 277 8.40 -14.18 -11.82
C GLY A 277 7.34 -15.19 -12.29
N ALA A 278 6.44 -15.66 -11.42
CA ALA A 278 5.32 -16.52 -11.80
C ALA A 278 4.28 -15.78 -12.67
N ASP A 279 3.58 -16.52 -13.51
CA ASP A 279 2.52 -16.00 -14.39
C ASP A 279 1.12 -16.08 -13.74
N VAL A 280 0.98 -16.91 -12.71
CA VAL A 280 -0.20 -16.97 -11.85
C VAL A 280 0.23 -17.13 -10.40
N LEU A 281 -0.30 -16.30 -9.51
CA LEU A 281 -0.17 -16.41 -8.07
C LEU A 281 -1.55 -16.61 -7.43
N VAL A 282 -1.69 -17.63 -6.59
CA VAL A 282 -2.92 -17.96 -5.84
C VAL A 282 -2.60 -17.94 -4.36
N PHE A 283 -2.87 -16.81 -3.70
CA PHE A 283 -2.58 -16.63 -2.28
C PHE A 283 -3.71 -17.13 -1.38
N ASN A 284 -3.37 -17.60 -0.18
CA ASN A 284 -4.25 -17.57 0.98
C ASN A 284 -3.43 -17.24 2.23
N SER A 285 -4.10 -16.85 3.30
CA SER A 285 -3.64 -17.07 4.68
C SER A 285 -4.81 -16.76 5.60
N PHE A 286 -5.16 -17.70 6.49
CA PHE A 286 -6.27 -17.47 7.43
C PHE A 286 -6.17 -18.31 8.71
N ILE A 287 -6.10 -19.63 8.60
CA ILE A 287 -6.47 -20.53 9.71
C ILE A 287 -5.63 -20.33 10.98
N TRP A 288 -4.36 -19.95 10.85
CA TRP A 288 -3.47 -19.73 11.99
C TRP A 288 -3.62 -18.37 12.67
N TRP A 289 -4.25 -17.39 12.02
CA TRP A 289 -4.61 -16.12 12.66
C TRP A 289 -5.85 -16.28 13.56
N ARG A 290 -6.78 -17.17 13.18
CA ARG A 290 -7.95 -17.55 13.99
C ARG A 290 -7.58 -18.38 15.24
N GLN A 291 -6.39 -18.99 15.30
CA GLN A 291 -6.02 -19.92 16.39
C GLN A 291 -5.93 -19.27 17.78
N HIS A 292 -5.64 -17.97 17.86
CA HIS A 292 -5.53 -17.23 19.11
C HIS A 292 -6.07 -15.80 18.92
N PRO A 293 -6.66 -15.16 19.95
CA PRO A 293 -7.13 -13.78 19.85
C PRO A 293 -5.98 -12.79 19.64
N ASP A 294 -4.77 -13.13 20.12
CA ASP A 294 -3.54 -12.34 19.98
C ASP A 294 -2.40 -13.15 19.35
N ILE A 295 -1.47 -12.44 18.71
CA ILE A 295 -0.22 -13.00 18.18
C ILE A 295 0.96 -12.08 18.53
N LYS A 296 2.16 -12.67 18.64
CA LYS A 296 3.40 -11.93 18.89
C LYS A 296 3.97 -11.41 17.56
N VAL A 297 4.14 -10.10 17.45
CA VAL A 297 4.82 -9.45 16.32
C VAL A 297 6.25 -9.08 16.72
N LEU A 298 7.20 -9.24 15.80
CA LEU A 298 8.62 -8.93 15.94
C LEU A 298 9.01 -7.78 14.99
N TRP A 299 9.54 -6.69 15.57
CA TRP A 299 10.26 -5.63 14.88
C TRP A 299 11.77 -5.85 15.10
N GLY A 300 12.52 -6.08 14.03
CA GLY A 300 13.90 -6.58 14.08
C GLY A 300 14.08 -7.75 13.11
N SER A 301 15.07 -8.64 13.35
CA SER A 301 15.22 -9.93 12.65
C SER A 301 15.21 -11.10 13.63
N PHE A 302 14.94 -12.32 13.14
CA PHE A 302 15.05 -13.55 13.93
C PHE A 302 16.51 -13.95 14.20
N ASP A 303 17.46 -13.53 13.36
CA ASP A 303 18.88 -13.95 13.41
C ASP A 303 19.70 -13.29 14.54
N LYS A 304 19.06 -12.46 15.36
CA LYS A 304 19.71 -11.59 16.36
C LYS A 304 18.90 -11.65 17.66
N SER A 305 19.55 -12.00 18.76
CA SER A 305 18.92 -11.97 20.09
C SER A 305 18.59 -10.53 20.49
N PRO A 306 17.74 -10.30 21.52
CA PRO A 306 17.92 -9.11 22.34
C PRO A 306 19.38 -9.05 22.83
N ALA A 307 19.98 -7.87 22.80
CA ALA A 307 21.26 -7.65 23.48
C ALA A 307 21.03 -7.71 25.01
N GLU A 308 21.93 -8.40 25.72
CA GLU A 308 22.09 -8.19 27.15
C GLU A 308 22.66 -6.77 27.40
N GLU A 309 22.57 -6.27 28.64
CA GLU A 309 22.79 -4.85 28.95
C GLU A 309 24.25 -4.40 28.76
N GLY A 310 24.60 -3.93 27.55
CA GLY A 310 25.88 -3.26 27.27
C GLY A 310 26.32 -3.33 25.81
N GLU A 311 26.26 -2.19 25.11
CA GLU A 311 26.91 -1.88 23.82
C GLU A 311 26.72 -2.87 22.63
N GLY A 312 25.92 -2.50 21.61
CA GLY A 312 26.11 -3.02 20.25
C GLY A 312 24.88 -3.31 19.37
N ASP A 313 24.17 -2.26 18.91
CA ASP A 313 23.37 -2.20 17.66
C ASP A 313 22.52 -3.45 17.28
N ASN A 314 21.84 -4.11 18.23
CA ASN A 314 20.91 -5.22 17.98
C ASN A 314 19.70 -5.19 18.94
N PHE A 315 18.52 -4.88 18.40
CA PHE A 315 17.27 -4.93 19.16
C PHE A 315 16.16 -5.68 18.39
N ALA A 316 15.71 -6.79 18.97
CA ALA A 316 14.54 -7.55 18.56
C ALA A 316 13.37 -7.20 19.50
N VAL A 317 12.50 -6.28 19.07
CA VAL A 317 11.35 -5.81 19.86
C VAL A 317 10.15 -6.70 19.59
N TYR A 318 9.58 -7.27 20.65
CA TYR A 318 8.39 -8.11 20.57
C TYR A 318 7.19 -7.41 21.21
N LYS A 319 6.05 -7.35 20.50
CA LYS A 319 4.76 -6.90 21.06
C LYS A 319 3.69 -7.95 20.81
N VAL A 320 2.81 -8.18 21.79
CA VAL A 320 1.59 -8.97 21.61
C VAL A 320 0.48 -8.02 21.19
N ILE A 321 -0.21 -8.32 20.10
CA ILE A 321 -1.36 -7.54 19.59
C ILE A 321 -2.43 -8.50 19.03
N GLY A 322 -3.68 -8.04 18.98
CA GLY A 322 -4.79 -8.82 18.45
C GLY A 322 -4.54 -9.34 17.04
N SER A 323 -4.88 -10.61 16.79
CA SER A 323 -4.55 -11.34 15.57
C SER A 323 -5.11 -10.70 14.30
N LEU A 324 -6.29 -10.07 14.36
CA LEU A 324 -6.84 -9.26 13.27
C LEU A 324 -5.94 -8.06 12.93
N ARG A 325 -5.41 -7.33 13.93
CA ARG A 325 -4.50 -6.20 13.70
C ARG A 325 -3.15 -6.67 13.12
N ALA A 326 -2.64 -7.81 13.59
CA ALA A 326 -1.44 -8.40 13.01
C ALA A 326 -1.67 -8.89 11.57
N TYR A 327 -2.87 -9.38 11.26
CA TYR A 327 -3.28 -9.73 9.89
C TYR A 327 -3.33 -8.52 8.97
N GLU A 328 -3.96 -7.40 9.39
CA GLU A 328 -3.97 -6.13 8.63
C GLU A 328 -2.55 -5.73 8.20
N LEU A 329 -1.57 -5.82 9.10
CA LEU A 329 -0.17 -5.52 8.80
C LEU A 329 0.42 -6.52 7.78
N ALA A 330 0.16 -7.81 7.95
CA ALA A 330 0.68 -8.84 7.05
C ALA A 330 0.08 -8.75 5.63
N VAL A 331 -1.24 -8.55 5.49
CA VAL A 331 -1.86 -8.36 4.17
C VAL A 331 -1.48 -7.02 3.55
N ARG A 332 -1.24 -5.95 4.34
CA ARG A 332 -0.67 -4.71 3.81
C ARG A 332 0.74 -4.91 3.24
N THR A 333 1.61 -5.60 3.97
CA THR A 333 2.97 -5.94 3.51
C THR A 333 2.96 -6.81 2.25
N TRP A 334 2.03 -7.78 2.17
CA TRP A 334 1.77 -8.53 0.94
C TRP A 334 1.32 -7.63 -0.21
N ALA A 335 0.37 -6.73 0.03
CA ALA A 335 -0.17 -5.84 -0.99
C ALA A 335 0.87 -4.85 -1.51
N ASP A 336 1.61 -4.16 -0.64
CA ASP A 336 2.70 -3.28 -1.08
C ASP A 336 3.80 -4.08 -1.80
N TRP A 337 4.09 -5.33 -1.40
CA TRP A 337 5.00 -6.17 -2.19
C TRP A 337 4.47 -6.42 -3.61
N LEU A 338 3.18 -6.76 -3.78
CA LEU A 338 2.56 -6.91 -5.10
C LEU A 338 2.62 -5.62 -5.93
N GLU A 339 2.35 -4.47 -5.30
CA GLU A 339 2.37 -3.16 -5.96
C GLU A 339 3.72 -2.86 -6.63
N PHE A 340 4.82 -3.29 -6.00
CA PHE A 340 6.17 -3.01 -6.46
C PHE A 340 6.82 -4.12 -7.31
N HIS A 341 6.56 -5.40 -7.05
CA HIS A 341 7.36 -6.49 -7.64
C HIS A 341 6.65 -7.31 -8.72
N VAL A 342 5.34 -7.17 -8.88
CA VAL A 342 4.57 -7.94 -9.88
C VAL A 342 4.53 -7.22 -11.22
N ASP A 343 4.82 -7.97 -12.29
CA ASP A 343 4.53 -7.57 -13.66
C ASP A 343 3.03 -7.71 -13.94
N ARG A 344 2.34 -6.59 -13.82
CA ARG A 344 0.88 -6.45 -13.99
C ARG A 344 0.39 -6.77 -15.41
N THR A 345 1.29 -6.84 -16.39
CA THR A 345 0.95 -7.17 -17.78
C THR A 345 0.94 -8.67 -18.05
N ARG A 346 1.65 -9.44 -17.21
CA ARG A 346 1.84 -10.89 -17.36
C ARG A 346 1.19 -11.71 -16.26
N THR A 347 1.38 -11.32 -15.00
CA THR A 347 1.02 -12.13 -13.84
C THR A 347 -0.43 -11.93 -13.43
N LYS A 348 -1.22 -13.01 -13.42
CA LYS A 348 -2.54 -13.03 -12.78
C LYS A 348 -2.42 -13.18 -11.27
N LEU A 349 -3.21 -12.41 -10.53
CA LEU A 349 -3.23 -12.42 -9.06
C LEU A 349 -4.59 -12.88 -8.54
N PHE A 350 -4.58 -13.95 -7.73
CA PHE A 350 -5.75 -14.47 -7.03
C PHE A 350 -5.50 -14.49 -5.52
N PHE A 351 -6.54 -14.27 -4.72
CA PHE A 351 -6.55 -14.55 -3.29
C PHE A 351 -7.79 -15.40 -2.96
N MET A 352 -7.58 -16.56 -2.35
CA MET A 352 -8.63 -17.46 -1.88
C MET A 352 -9.13 -16.96 -0.52
N THR A 353 -10.44 -16.76 -0.39
CA THR A 353 -11.01 -16.30 0.89
C THR A 353 -10.99 -17.41 1.95
N MET A 354 -11.48 -17.07 3.14
CA MET A 354 -11.42 -17.87 4.37
C MET A 354 -12.07 -19.24 4.20
N SER A 355 -11.28 -20.30 4.38
CA SER A 355 -11.81 -21.65 4.61
C SER A 355 -12.42 -21.71 6.02
N PRO A 356 -13.70 -22.08 6.18
CA PRO A 356 -14.32 -22.27 7.49
C PRO A 356 -13.81 -23.55 8.18
N THR A 357 -14.25 -23.78 9.41
CA THR A 357 -13.87 -24.94 10.23
C THR A 357 -15.05 -25.42 11.07
N HIS A 358 -15.40 -26.70 10.98
CA HIS A 358 -16.59 -27.25 11.63
C HIS A 358 -16.26 -27.84 13.01
N LEU A 359 -15.80 -26.99 13.93
CA LEU A 359 -15.29 -27.40 15.25
C LEU A 359 -16.38 -27.56 16.34
N ARG A 360 -17.61 -27.09 16.09
CA ARG A 360 -18.69 -27.08 17.10
C ARG A 360 -20.03 -27.41 16.44
N SER A 361 -20.64 -28.57 16.77
CA SER A 361 -21.90 -28.97 16.13
C SER A 361 -23.07 -28.01 16.40
N HIS A 362 -23.05 -27.32 17.54
CA HIS A 362 -24.03 -26.27 17.84
C HIS A 362 -24.02 -25.06 16.89
N ASP A 363 -23.01 -24.91 16.02
CA ASP A 363 -23.00 -23.86 14.99
C ASP A 363 -24.01 -24.14 13.86
N TRP A 364 -24.46 -25.40 13.70
CA TRP A 364 -25.46 -25.80 12.69
C TRP A 364 -26.63 -26.64 13.24
N GLU A 365 -26.53 -27.19 14.45
CA GLU A 365 -27.62 -27.87 15.15
C GLU A 365 -28.50 -26.91 15.97
N GLU A 366 -29.67 -27.36 16.43
CA GLU A 366 -30.42 -26.69 17.50
C GLU A 366 -29.95 -27.17 18.89
N PRO A 367 -29.72 -26.26 19.86
CA PRO A 367 -29.20 -26.62 21.17
C PRO A 367 -30.25 -27.35 22.02
N THR A 368 -30.26 -28.68 21.94
CA THR A 368 -30.96 -29.52 22.92
C THR A 368 -30.20 -29.52 24.26
N THR A 369 -30.86 -29.88 25.35
CA THR A 369 -30.24 -29.91 26.69
C THR A 369 -29.13 -30.97 26.83
N ASN A 370 -28.97 -31.88 25.87
CA ASN A 370 -28.14 -33.09 26.00
C ASN A 370 -27.09 -33.27 24.89
N ASN A 371 -27.02 -32.41 23.86
CA ASN A 371 -26.04 -32.58 22.77
C ASN A 371 -24.60 -32.28 23.25
N THR A 372 -23.77 -33.32 23.37
CA THR A 372 -22.32 -33.19 23.48
C THR A 372 -21.71 -32.79 22.14
N ASN A 373 -20.80 -31.80 22.11
CA ASN A 373 -20.17 -31.37 20.85
C ASN A 373 -19.35 -32.50 20.20
N HIS A 374 -19.85 -33.04 19.09
CA HIS A 374 -19.17 -34.04 18.27
C HIS A 374 -18.43 -33.43 17.07
N ASN A 375 -18.40 -32.10 16.92
CA ASN A 375 -17.79 -31.39 15.79
C ASN A 375 -18.21 -32.00 14.44
N CYS A 376 -17.31 -32.11 13.45
CA CYS A 376 -17.57 -32.76 12.17
C CYS A 376 -17.54 -34.30 12.23
N TYR A 377 -17.28 -34.92 13.38
CA TYR A 377 -17.32 -36.38 13.49
C TYR A 377 -18.75 -36.90 13.32
N GLY A 378 -18.94 -37.84 12.39
CA GLY A 378 -20.24 -38.40 12.02
C GLY A 378 -21.02 -37.58 10.98
N GLU A 379 -20.50 -36.44 10.51
CA GLU A 379 -21.19 -35.60 9.53
C GLU A 379 -21.07 -36.16 8.10
N THR A 380 -22.21 -36.50 7.50
CA THR A 380 -22.30 -37.23 6.21
C THR A 380 -23.05 -36.48 5.11
N GLU A 381 -23.73 -35.38 5.45
CA GLU A 381 -24.46 -34.51 4.52
C GLU A 381 -24.20 -33.02 4.83
N PRO A 382 -24.30 -32.12 3.84
CA PRO A 382 -24.20 -30.66 4.04
C PRO A 382 -25.17 -30.10 5.08
N ILE A 383 -24.94 -28.85 5.51
CA ILE A 383 -25.94 -28.04 6.22
C ILE A 383 -27.13 -27.83 5.27
N ALA A 384 -28.32 -28.23 5.70
CA ALA A 384 -29.54 -28.08 4.92
C ALA A 384 -29.86 -26.60 4.66
N ALA A 385 -30.40 -26.31 3.47
CA ALA A 385 -30.91 -24.98 3.16
C ALA A 385 -32.21 -24.72 3.92
N SER A 386 -32.10 -24.19 5.14
CA SER A 386 -33.22 -23.63 5.90
C SER A 386 -33.87 -22.47 5.13
N GLY A 387 -35.15 -22.24 5.41
CA GLY A 387 -35.90 -21.11 4.85
C GLY A 387 -35.29 -19.75 5.21
N GLU A 388 -35.72 -18.72 4.49
CA GLU A 388 -35.20 -17.36 4.62
C GLU A 388 -35.24 -16.88 6.08
N GLY A 389 -34.11 -16.37 6.57
CA GLY A 389 -33.97 -15.74 7.89
C GLY A 389 -33.17 -16.53 8.93
N GLN A 390 -33.03 -17.86 8.82
CA GLN A 390 -32.41 -18.67 9.90
C GLN A 390 -31.26 -19.56 9.40
N ARG A 391 -30.19 -18.92 8.90
CA ARG A 391 -28.86 -19.56 8.75
C ARG A 391 -28.05 -19.30 10.01
N ARG A 392 -27.92 -20.30 10.88
CA ARG A 392 -26.90 -20.30 11.94
C ARG A 392 -25.54 -20.51 11.24
N GLY A 393 -24.66 -19.52 11.32
CA GLY A 393 -23.41 -19.45 10.55
C GLY A 393 -22.22 -20.08 11.27
N VAL A 394 -21.28 -20.63 10.51
CA VAL A 394 -20.02 -21.21 11.02
C VAL A 394 -18.88 -20.19 10.95
N VAL A 395 -19.05 -19.15 10.13
CA VAL A 395 -18.24 -17.93 10.06
C VAL A 395 -18.77 -16.88 11.03
N THR A 396 -17.88 -16.28 11.81
CA THR A 396 -18.20 -15.22 12.79
C THR A 396 -18.05 -13.81 12.19
N ASP A 397 -18.46 -12.79 12.97
CA ASP A 397 -18.14 -11.39 12.65
C ASP A 397 -16.62 -11.13 12.61
N ASP A 398 -15.83 -11.79 13.48
CA ASP A 398 -14.36 -11.70 13.49
C ASP A 398 -13.78 -12.23 12.17
N ASP A 399 -14.24 -13.39 11.71
CA ASP A 399 -13.83 -14.01 10.44
C ASP A 399 -14.14 -13.09 9.25
N THR A 400 -15.31 -12.46 9.30
CA THR A 400 -15.75 -11.47 8.30
C THR A 400 -14.87 -10.21 8.35
N ALA A 401 -14.32 -9.84 9.51
CA ALA A 401 -13.35 -8.74 9.62
C ALA A 401 -12.00 -9.09 8.96
N PHE A 402 -11.53 -10.35 9.06
CA PHE A 402 -10.35 -10.79 8.30
C PHE A 402 -10.62 -10.70 6.78
N ALA A 403 -11.82 -11.05 6.29
CA ALA A 403 -12.18 -10.93 4.88
C ALA A 403 -12.13 -9.46 4.40
N ARG A 404 -12.75 -8.54 5.15
CA ARG A 404 -12.75 -7.09 4.87
C ARG A 404 -11.32 -6.51 4.79
N ALA A 405 -10.37 -7.03 5.57
CA ALA A 405 -8.97 -6.59 5.51
C ALA A 405 -8.29 -6.95 4.17
N VAL A 406 -8.56 -8.14 3.61
CA VAL A 406 -8.08 -8.51 2.26
C VAL A 406 -8.77 -7.67 1.19
N GLU A 407 -10.09 -7.49 1.30
CA GLU A 407 -10.88 -6.69 0.35
C GLU A 407 -10.40 -5.23 0.27
N ALA A 408 -10.08 -4.60 1.40
CA ALA A 408 -9.59 -3.22 1.45
C ALA A 408 -8.24 -3.07 0.75
N GLU A 409 -7.28 -3.96 1.02
CA GLU A 409 -5.97 -3.92 0.37
C GLU A 409 -6.06 -4.32 -1.13
N ALA A 410 -6.93 -5.26 -1.49
CA ALA A 410 -7.19 -5.62 -2.89
C ALA A 410 -7.86 -4.46 -3.69
N ARG A 411 -8.74 -3.67 -3.04
CA ARG A 411 -9.35 -2.46 -3.63
C ARG A 411 -8.31 -1.36 -3.84
N ARG A 412 -7.48 -1.07 -2.82
CA ARG A 412 -6.34 -0.14 -2.90
C ARG A 412 -5.36 -0.53 -4.01
N LEU A 413 -5.13 -1.82 -4.21
CA LEU A 413 -4.34 -2.35 -5.32
C LEU A 413 -5.03 -2.11 -6.68
N GLY A 414 -6.33 -2.35 -6.77
CA GLY A 414 -7.14 -2.07 -7.97
C GLY A 414 -7.09 -0.61 -8.41
N GLU A 415 -7.30 0.34 -7.49
CA GLU A 415 -7.15 1.79 -7.70
C GLU A 415 -5.77 2.17 -8.26
N ARG A 416 -4.75 1.40 -7.92
CA ARG A 416 -3.36 1.59 -8.34
C ARG A 416 -2.97 0.76 -9.56
N GLY A 417 -3.93 0.10 -10.22
CA GLY A 417 -3.73 -0.70 -11.43
C GLY A 417 -3.15 -2.11 -11.20
N VAL A 418 -3.32 -2.66 -9.99
CA VAL A 418 -2.96 -4.05 -9.64
C VAL A 418 -4.23 -4.85 -9.42
N ALA A 419 -4.69 -5.55 -10.46
CA ALA A 419 -5.93 -6.32 -10.39
C ALA A 419 -5.71 -7.66 -9.66
N VAL A 420 -5.99 -7.70 -8.36
CA VAL A 420 -6.23 -8.95 -7.63
C VAL A 420 -7.67 -9.42 -7.89
N ARG A 421 -7.88 -10.74 -7.98
CA ARG A 421 -9.19 -11.38 -8.00
C ARG A 421 -9.40 -12.17 -6.71
N LEU A 422 -10.42 -11.81 -5.94
CA LEU A 422 -10.83 -12.60 -4.79
C LEU A 422 -11.67 -13.78 -5.29
N VAL A 423 -11.32 -14.99 -4.86
CA VAL A 423 -12.09 -16.21 -5.16
C VAL A 423 -12.84 -16.55 -3.88
N ASN A 424 -14.11 -16.13 -3.81
CA ASN A 424 -14.90 -16.25 -2.59
C ASN A 424 -15.40 -17.69 -2.39
N VAL A 425 -14.62 -18.46 -1.64
CA VAL A 425 -14.91 -19.85 -1.29
C VAL A 425 -15.57 -20.00 0.09
N THR A 426 -15.72 -18.91 0.83
CA THR A 426 -16.22 -18.92 2.21
C THR A 426 -17.70 -19.32 2.24
N ARG A 427 -18.55 -18.55 1.56
CA ARG A 427 -20.02 -18.74 1.47
C ARG A 427 -20.42 -20.20 1.17
N LEU A 428 -19.81 -20.79 0.15
CA LEU A 428 -20.09 -22.16 -0.27
C LEU A 428 -19.50 -23.22 0.69
N SER A 429 -18.31 -23.00 1.25
CA SER A 429 -17.65 -24.01 2.10
C SER A 429 -18.24 -24.08 3.51
N GLU A 430 -18.91 -23.03 3.99
CA GLU A 430 -19.61 -23.04 5.29
C GLU A 430 -20.69 -24.11 5.37
N THR A 431 -21.31 -24.44 4.24
CA THR A 431 -22.38 -25.45 4.23
C THR A 431 -21.86 -26.89 4.22
N ARG A 432 -20.54 -27.11 4.18
CA ARG A 432 -19.94 -28.42 3.87
C ARG A 432 -19.31 -29.14 5.07
N LYS A 433 -20.01 -29.14 6.22
CA LYS A 433 -19.62 -29.90 7.43
C LYS A 433 -19.23 -31.36 7.17
N ASP A 434 -19.79 -31.97 6.13
CA ASP A 434 -19.56 -33.34 5.69
C ASP A 434 -18.18 -33.59 5.05
N ALA A 435 -17.57 -32.61 4.38
CA ALA A 435 -16.41 -32.86 3.50
C ALA A 435 -15.04 -32.83 4.21
N HIS A 436 -15.02 -32.73 5.54
CA HIS A 436 -13.79 -32.80 6.35
C HIS A 436 -13.29 -34.25 6.50
N PRO A 437 -11.96 -34.50 6.62
CA PRO A 437 -11.44 -35.82 6.92
C PRO A 437 -11.89 -36.37 8.26
N SER A 438 -12.16 -35.51 9.25
CA SER A 438 -12.43 -35.94 10.61
C SER A 438 -11.31 -36.87 11.09
N VAL A 439 -11.59 -38.13 11.43
CA VAL A 439 -10.59 -39.14 11.82
C VAL A 439 -9.94 -39.90 10.65
N HIS A 440 -10.42 -39.70 9.42
CA HIS A 440 -9.99 -40.45 8.23
C HIS A 440 -8.83 -39.77 7.49
N ARG A 441 -7.65 -39.75 8.12
CA ARG A 441 -6.42 -39.22 7.51
C ARG A 441 -5.16 -39.75 8.16
N ARG A 442 -4.01 -39.55 7.49
CA ARG A 442 -2.71 -39.67 8.16
C ARG A 442 -2.46 -38.50 9.10
N PHE A 443 -2.60 -38.74 10.40
CA PHE A 443 -2.08 -37.87 11.44
C PHE A 443 -0.55 -37.93 11.51
N TRP A 444 0.07 -36.85 12.00
CA TRP A 444 1.52 -36.78 12.22
C TRP A 444 1.95 -37.55 13.47
N ASP A 445 1.12 -37.53 14.50
CA ASP A 445 1.34 -38.17 15.79
C ASP A 445 0.48 -39.46 15.85
N PRO A 446 0.96 -40.54 16.49
CA PRO A 446 0.15 -41.74 16.69
C PRO A 446 -1.07 -41.45 17.58
N VAL A 447 -2.28 -41.74 17.07
CA VAL A 447 -3.53 -41.60 17.81
C VAL A 447 -3.52 -42.51 19.04
N THR A 448 -3.72 -41.96 20.24
CA THR A 448 -3.69 -42.69 21.52
C THR A 448 -4.93 -43.55 21.73
N ASP A 449 -4.91 -44.48 22.69
CA ASP A 449 -6.09 -45.29 22.99
C ASP A 449 -7.22 -44.48 23.65
N GLU A 450 -6.92 -43.36 24.30
CA GLU A 450 -7.91 -42.40 24.79
C GLU A 450 -8.60 -41.70 23.62
N GLN A 451 -7.83 -41.22 22.65
CA GLN A 451 -8.37 -40.62 21.42
C GLN A 451 -9.21 -41.63 20.62
N ARG A 452 -8.81 -42.91 20.54
CA ARG A 452 -9.62 -43.96 19.89
C ARG A 452 -10.96 -44.22 20.58
N ARG A 453 -11.10 -43.90 21.88
CA ARG A 453 -12.36 -44.02 22.63
C ARG A 453 -13.27 -42.80 22.47
N ASP A 454 -12.71 -41.64 22.12
CA ASP A 454 -13.47 -40.43 21.73
C ASP A 454 -12.95 -39.88 20.38
N PRO A 455 -13.47 -40.38 19.24
CA PRO A 455 -13.10 -39.92 17.91
C PRO A 455 -13.21 -38.40 17.70
N SER A 456 -14.19 -37.76 18.35
CA SER A 456 -14.40 -36.31 18.30
C SER A 456 -13.19 -35.53 18.85
N SER A 457 -12.46 -36.09 19.83
CA SER A 457 -11.30 -35.43 20.47
C SER A 457 -10.10 -35.17 19.54
N TYR A 458 -10.03 -35.86 18.39
CA TYR A 458 -8.91 -35.74 17.44
C TYR A 458 -9.32 -35.54 15.98
N ALA A 459 -10.62 -35.39 15.71
CA ALA A 459 -11.17 -35.15 14.38
C ALA A 459 -10.62 -33.86 13.73
N ASP A 460 -10.12 -33.95 12.50
CA ASP A 460 -9.70 -32.79 11.71
C ASP A 460 -10.89 -32.18 10.97
N CYS A 461 -11.47 -31.15 11.58
CA CYS A 461 -12.56 -30.32 11.02
C CYS A 461 -12.03 -28.99 10.46
N ILE A 462 -10.82 -29.03 9.88
CA ILE A 462 -10.13 -27.87 9.29
C ILE A 462 -9.82 -28.16 7.82
N HIS A 463 -9.09 -29.23 7.55
CA HIS A 463 -8.69 -29.66 6.21
C HIS A 463 -9.84 -30.37 5.48
N TRP A 464 -9.67 -30.71 4.21
CA TRP A 464 -10.72 -31.27 3.37
C TRP A 464 -10.29 -32.60 2.73
N CYS A 465 -11.22 -33.53 2.60
CA CYS A 465 -11.04 -34.75 1.81
C CYS A 465 -10.84 -34.41 0.32
N LEU A 466 -10.13 -35.30 -0.40
CA LEU A 466 -9.93 -35.21 -1.85
C LEU A 466 -10.24 -36.58 -2.50
N PRO A 467 -11.13 -36.67 -3.51
CA PRO A 467 -11.90 -35.56 -4.12
C PRO A 467 -12.89 -34.93 -3.14
N GLY A 468 -13.27 -33.67 -3.35
CA GLY A 468 -14.11 -32.92 -2.43
C GLY A 468 -14.13 -31.40 -2.65
N VAL A 469 -14.42 -30.65 -1.59
CA VAL A 469 -14.64 -29.19 -1.62
C VAL A 469 -13.54 -28.37 -2.34
N PRO A 470 -12.23 -28.65 -2.19
CA PRO A 470 -11.19 -27.91 -2.91
C PRO A 470 -11.20 -28.10 -4.43
N ASP A 471 -11.84 -29.17 -4.95
CA ASP A 471 -12.01 -29.35 -6.39
C ASP A 471 -12.94 -28.27 -6.97
N VAL A 472 -13.98 -27.90 -6.22
CA VAL A 472 -14.87 -26.78 -6.57
C VAL A 472 -14.15 -25.43 -6.46
N TRP A 473 -13.28 -25.24 -5.46
CA TRP A 473 -12.42 -24.05 -5.40
C TRP A 473 -11.53 -23.94 -6.66
N ASN A 474 -11.05 -25.08 -7.17
CA ASN A 474 -10.28 -25.15 -8.40
C ASN A 474 -11.13 -25.02 -9.67
N GLN A 475 -12.41 -25.40 -9.67
CA GLN A 475 -13.34 -25.06 -10.76
C GLN A 475 -13.65 -23.56 -10.83
N LEU A 476 -13.82 -22.90 -9.67
CA LEU A 476 -13.99 -21.44 -9.58
C LEU A 476 -12.74 -20.71 -10.09
N LEU A 477 -11.56 -21.14 -9.65
CA LEU A 477 -10.28 -20.66 -10.18
C LEU A 477 -10.18 -20.90 -11.70
N TYR A 478 -10.54 -22.09 -12.19
CA TYR A 478 -10.53 -22.49 -13.60
C TYR A 478 -11.45 -21.62 -14.48
N ALA A 479 -12.62 -21.21 -13.98
CA ALA A 479 -13.52 -20.30 -14.69
C ALA A 479 -12.80 -19.01 -15.12
N HIS A 480 -11.96 -18.43 -14.26
CA HIS A 480 -11.14 -17.25 -14.57
C HIS A 480 -10.00 -17.49 -15.60
N PHE A 481 -9.80 -18.72 -16.07
CA PHE A 481 -8.92 -19.06 -17.21
C PHE A 481 -9.69 -19.24 -18.53
N VAL A 482 -10.94 -19.70 -18.48
CA VAL A 482 -11.73 -20.03 -19.67
C VAL A 482 -12.75 -18.97 -20.06
N SER A 483 -13.41 -18.32 -19.10
CA SER A 483 -14.49 -17.33 -19.36
C SER A 483 -13.99 -15.98 -19.90
N LEU A 484 -12.67 -15.76 -19.95
CA LEU A 484 -12.06 -14.58 -20.58
C LEU A 484 -12.13 -14.66 -22.12
N ARG A 485 -13.34 -14.52 -22.68
CA ARG A 485 -13.55 -14.10 -24.07
C ARG A 485 -13.49 -12.57 -24.17
N SER A 486 -13.11 -12.09 -25.35
CA SER A 486 -12.82 -10.68 -25.62
C SER A 486 -14.10 -9.83 -25.72
N HIS A 487 -14.48 -9.15 -24.62
CA HIS A 487 -15.52 -8.12 -24.66
C HIS A 487 -15.05 -6.82 -25.35
N TYR A 488 -13.77 -6.70 -25.70
CA TYR A 488 -13.20 -5.54 -26.39
C TYR A 488 -13.93 -5.19 -27.69
N PHE A 489 -14.54 -6.15 -28.40
CA PHE A 489 -15.30 -5.87 -29.62
C PHE A 489 -16.61 -5.11 -29.34
N SER A 490 -17.33 -5.47 -28.26
CA SER A 490 -18.55 -4.78 -27.85
C SER A 490 -18.24 -3.40 -27.27
N TRP A 491 -17.21 -3.31 -26.41
CA TRP A 491 -16.76 -2.02 -25.86
C TRP A 491 -16.23 -1.06 -26.92
N PHE A 492 -15.60 -1.53 -27.99
CA PHE A 492 -15.15 -0.67 -29.10
C PHE A 492 -16.34 -0.11 -29.91
N LEU A 493 -17.39 -0.91 -30.13
CA LEU A 493 -18.66 -0.45 -30.72
C LEU A 493 -19.38 0.55 -29.81
N LEU A 494 -19.47 0.27 -28.51
CA LEU A 494 -20.09 1.15 -27.52
C LEU A 494 -19.34 2.49 -27.43
N LEU A 495 -18.00 2.47 -27.41
CA LEU A 495 -17.17 3.67 -27.30
C LEU A 495 -17.21 4.52 -28.58
N LEU A 496 -17.32 3.91 -29.77
CA LEU A 496 -17.63 4.63 -31.01
C LEU A 496 -19.01 5.28 -30.98
N LEU A 497 -20.03 4.58 -30.44
CA LEU A 497 -21.39 5.10 -30.33
C LEU A 497 -21.49 6.25 -29.30
N VAL A 498 -20.77 6.14 -28.17
CA VAL A 498 -20.63 7.22 -27.19
C VAL A 498 -19.88 8.42 -27.78
N LEU A 499 -18.78 8.22 -28.53
CA LEU A 499 -18.10 9.31 -29.25
C LEU A 499 -19.03 10.00 -30.26
N PHE A 500 -19.88 9.25 -30.96
CA PHE A 500 -20.87 9.80 -31.88
C PHE A 500 -21.94 10.62 -31.16
N VAL A 501 -22.47 10.13 -30.03
CA VAL A 501 -23.44 10.88 -29.19
C VAL A 501 -22.80 12.14 -28.61
N VAL A 502 -21.56 12.08 -28.12
CA VAL A 502 -20.83 13.26 -27.60
C VAL A 502 -20.57 14.28 -28.72
N LEU A 503 -20.23 13.85 -29.94
CA LEU A 503 -20.13 14.75 -31.10
C LEU A 503 -21.49 15.39 -31.45
N ALA A 504 -22.57 14.61 -31.43
CA ALA A 504 -23.91 15.13 -31.74
C ALA A 504 -24.38 16.17 -30.70
N VAL A 505 -24.17 15.90 -29.40
CA VAL A 505 -24.55 16.82 -28.32
C VAL A 505 -23.70 18.10 -28.34
N THR A 506 -22.37 17.98 -28.47
CA THR A 506 -21.45 19.15 -28.48
C THR A 506 -21.63 20.08 -29.69
N VAL A 507 -22.30 19.62 -30.76
CA VAL A 507 -22.69 20.46 -31.91
C VAL A 507 -24.01 21.22 -31.67
N THR A 508 -24.84 20.79 -30.70
CA THR A 508 -26.18 21.35 -30.44
C THR A 508 -26.29 22.31 -29.24
N THR A 509 -25.36 22.26 -28.27
CA THR A 509 -25.43 23.12 -27.08
C THR A 509 -24.28 24.13 -27.03
N LYS A 510 -24.54 25.38 -27.45
CA LYS A 510 -23.59 26.50 -27.29
C LYS A 510 -24.27 27.83 -26.95
N ASN A 511 -24.73 27.90 -25.71
CA ASN A 511 -25.11 29.04 -24.86
C ASN A 511 -25.13 28.47 -23.42
N GLY A 512 -24.83 29.18 -22.33
CA GLY A 512 -24.36 30.55 -22.12
C GLY A 512 -24.42 30.84 -20.61
N ASP A 513 -23.42 31.53 -20.05
CA ASP A 513 -23.31 31.92 -18.63
C ASP A 513 -23.30 30.76 -17.59
N GLY A 514 -22.90 30.92 -16.32
CA GLY A 514 -22.08 31.99 -15.72
C GLY A 514 -22.40 32.26 -14.24
N VAL A 515 -21.45 31.96 -13.33
CA VAL A 515 -21.43 32.39 -11.89
C VAL A 515 -22.53 31.67 -11.04
N ASP A 516 -22.42 31.38 -9.74
CA ASP A 516 -21.67 31.96 -8.61
C ASP A 516 -21.06 30.92 -7.63
N ASP A 517 -20.31 31.37 -6.61
CA ASP A 517 -19.75 30.56 -5.51
C ASP A 517 -20.68 30.54 -4.27
N ASP A 518 -20.94 29.35 -3.69
CA ASP A 518 -21.59 29.21 -2.37
C ASP A 518 -20.58 28.84 -1.28
N ALA A 519 -20.30 29.79 -0.38
CA ALA A 519 -19.40 29.61 0.77
C ALA A 519 -20.19 29.52 2.09
N GLU A 520 -20.44 28.30 2.57
CA GLU A 520 -21.14 28.08 3.84
C GLU A 520 -20.34 28.59 5.05
N ASN A 521 -20.78 29.71 5.62
CA ASN A 521 -20.28 30.22 6.91
C ASN A 521 -20.87 29.42 8.08
N GLY A 522 -20.33 28.22 8.31
CA GLY A 522 -20.65 27.40 9.48
C GLY A 522 -20.09 27.98 10.79
N ALA A 523 -20.79 28.95 11.38
CA ALA A 523 -20.47 29.51 12.69
C ALA A 523 -20.80 28.53 13.84
N GLY A 524 -19.95 27.51 14.01
CA GLY A 524 -20.03 26.50 15.07
C GLY A 524 -19.04 26.73 16.21
N ASP A 525 -19.48 26.42 17.43
CA ASP A 525 -18.69 26.41 18.66
C ASP A 525 -17.42 25.54 18.53
N GLY A 526 -16.21 26.10 18.74
CA GLY A 526 -14.97 25.43 18.32
C GLY A 526 -13.64 26.00 18.82
N GLU A 527 -12.64 25.11 18.88
CA GLU A 527 -11.23 25.36 19.21
C GLU A 527 -10.59 26.33 18.19
N CYS A 528 -9.88 27.37 18.65
CA CYS A 528 -9.33 28.40 17.76
C CYS A 528 -8.28 27.83 16.77
N ASP A 529 -8.53 27.98 15.47
CA ASP A 529 -7.53 27.69 14.44
C ASP A 529 -6.41 28.75 14.45
N MET A 530 -5.35 28.47 15.19
CA MET A 530 -4.15 29.29 15.26
C MET A 530 -3.39 29.39 13.92
N SER A 531 -3.70 28.55 12.93
CA SER A 531 -3.08 28.57 11.59
C SER A 531 -3.81 29.43 10.55
N SER A 532 -5.01 29.93 10.88
CA SER A 532 -5.79 30.85 10.05
C SER A 532 -5.77 32.25 10.64
N GLY A 533 -5.20 33.21 9.90
CA GLY A 533 -4.83 34.51 10.44
C GLY A 533 -4.12 35.40 9.42
N ARG A 534 -3.48 36.45 9.93
CA ARG A 534 -2.69 37.40 9.14
C ARG A 534 -1.39 37.79 9.83
N TRP A 535 -0.41 38.23 9.03
CA TRP A 535 0.77 38.90 9.54
C TRP A 535 0.44 40.34 9.95
N VAL A 536 1.03 40.78 11.06
CA VAL A 536 0.92 42.13 11.62
C VAL A 536 2.33 42.64 11.88
N TYR A 537 2.63 43.86 11.45
CA TYR A 537 3.90 44.53 11.72
C TYR A 537 3.84 45.19 13.11
N ASP A 538 4.83 44.92 13.94
CA ASP A 538 4.85 45.25 15.38
C ASP A 538 6.30 45.50 15.84
N GLU A 539 6.84 46.68 15.53
CA GLU A 539 8.22 47.05 15.85
C GLU A 539 8.47 47.38 17.34
N GLU A 540 7.41 47.48 18.15
CA GLU A 540 7.51 47.68 19.60
C GLU A 540 7.69 46.36 20.36
N ALA A 541 7.03 45.27 19.92
CA ALA A 541 7.05 43.99 20.62
C ALA A 541 7.87 42.88 19.94
N TYR A 542 8.27 43.06 18.67
CA TYR A 542 9.04 42.09 17.87
C TYR A 542 10.32 42.71 17.28
N PRO A 543 11.38 41.92 17.01
CA PRO A 543 11.52 40.49 17.31
C PRO A 543 11.57 40.21 18.83
N VAL A 544 11.30 38.96 19.20
CA VAL A 544 11.25 38.54 20.63
C VAL A 544 12.63 38.63 21.30
N TYR A 545 13.71 38.57 20.50
CA TYR A 545 15.11 38.71 20.88
C TYR A 545 15.92 39.22 19.67
N LYS A 546 17.11 39.79 19.87
CA LYS A 546 18.00 40.19 18.75
C LYS A 546 19.01 39.11 18.39
N GLU A 547 19.45 39.08 17.14
CA GLU A 547 20.43 38.10 16.64
C GLU A 547 21.71 38.05 17.50
N SER A 548 22.20 39.23 17.92
CA SER A 548 23.39 39.41 18.75
C SER A 548 23.21 39.06 20.24
N GLU A 549 21.99 38.81 20.69
CA GLU A 549 21.69 38.43 22.08
C GLU A 549 21.71 36.89 22.28
N CYS A 550 21.47 36.10 21.23
CA CYS A 550 21.52 34.64 21.30
C CYS A 550 22.96 34.10 21.26
N ARG A 551 23.44 33.53 22.37
CA ARG A 551 24.82 33.03 22.54
C ARG A 551 25.13 31.79 21.68
N VAL A 552 24.10 31.15 21.15
CA VAL A 552 24.14 29.80 20.55
C VAL A 552 23.73 29.78 19.07
N ILE A 553 23.48 30.94 18.45
CA ILE A 553 22.96 31.01 17.08
C ILE A 553 23.92 30.41 16.04
N TRP A 554 23.38 29.60 15.12
CA TRP A 554 24.14 28.97 14.05
C TRP A 554 24.43 29.93 12.88
N GLU A 555 25.67 29.89 12.38
CA GLU A 555 26.17 30.84 11.37
C GLU A 555 25.50 30.73 9.99
N ASP A 556 24.74 29.65 9.72
CA ASP A 556 23.93 29.53 8.50
C ASP A 556 22.54 30.20 8.62
N LEU A 557 22.18 30.71 9.80
CA LEU A 557 20.90 31.33 10.14
C LEU A 557 21.02 32.79 10.66
N ALA A 558 22.24 33.21 11.04
CA ALA A 558 22.57 34.53 11.56
C ALA A 558 22.78 35.56 10.43
N CYS A 559 21.70 36.17 9.96
CA CYS A 559 21.68 36.99 8.74
C CYS A 559 22.30 38.40 8.93
N GLU A 560 22.07 39.05 10.06
CA GLU A 560 22.62 40.37 10.40
C GLU A 560 24.16 40.31 10.48
N LYS A 561 24.69 39.29 11.16
CA LYS A 561 26.12 38.97 11.25
C LYS A 561 26.79 38.74 9.89
N TYR A 562 26.05 38.31 8.87
CA TYR A 562 26.52 38.18 7.49
C TYR A 562 25.99 39.28 6.56
N GLY A 563 25.75 40.47 7.13
CA GLY A 563 25.61 41.73 6.41
C GLY A 563 24.23 41.96 5.81
N ARG A 564 23.18 41.33 6.34
CA ARG A 564 21.79 41.73 6.04
C ARG A 564 21.45 43.00 6.83
N THR A 565 20.92 44.02 6.17
CA THR A 565 20.65 45.35 6.76
C THR A 565 19.17 45.74 6.77
N ASP A 566 18.36 45.05 5.97
CA ASP A 566 16.92 45.21 5.83
C ASP A 566 16.15 44.45 6.93
N LEU A 567 16.36 44.82 8.20
CA LEU A 567 15.85 44.05 9.36
C LEU A 567 14.31 44.04 9.52
N ARG A 568 13.55 44.68 8.62
CA ARG A 568 12.08 44.77 8.66
C ARG A 568 11.37 43.41 8.76
N TYR A 569 11.96 42.35 8.20
CA TYR A 569 11.42 40.97 8.31
C TYR A 569 11.30 40.46 9.77
N GLN A 570 12.08 41.01 10.70
CA GLN A 570 12.12 40.59 12.12
C GLN A 570 10.91 41.09 12.93
N HIS A 571 10.29 42.20 12.51
CA HIS A 571 9.21 42.90 13.23
C HIS A 571 7.79 42.40 12.87
N TRP A 572 7.67 41.28 12.16
CA TRP A 572 6.40 40.72 11.73
C TRP A 572 5.94 39.57 12.65
N ARG A 573 4.77 39.72 13.27
CA ARG A 573 4.12 38.70 14.11
C ARG A 573 2.88 38.12 13.45
N TRP A 574 2.47 36.92 13.87
CA TRP A 574 1.23 36.29 13.41
C TRP A 574 0.06 36.62 14.35
N GLN A 575 -1.12 36.83 13.76
CA GLN A 575 -2.37 37.07 14.47
C GLN A 575 -3.44 36.13 13.90
N PRO A 576 -3.86 35.08 14.63
CA PRO A 576 -5.01 34.27 14.26
C PRO A 576 -6.29 35.10 14.18
N HIS A 577 -7.26 34.66 13.37
CA HIS A 577 -8.52 35.39 13.19
C HIS A 577 -9.48 35.26 14.38
N GLY A 578 -9.44 34.13 15.12
CA GLY A 578 -10.36 33.84 16.23
C GLY A 578 -9.79 34.01 17.64
N CYS A 579 -8.48 34.25 17.79
CA CYS A 579 -7.84 34.36 19.10
C CYS A 579 -6.46 35.06 19.02
N ASP A 580 -5.90 35.40 20.18
CA ASP A 580 -4.51 35.84 20.32
C ASP A 580 -3.59 34.65 20.63
N LEU A 581 -2.37 34.67 20.07
CA LEU A 581 -1.33 33.73 20.49
C LEU A 581 -0.77 34.12 21.87
N PRO A 582 -0.54 33.16 22.79
CA PRO A 582 0.10 33.44 24.05
C PRO A 582 1.55 33.86 23.82
N ARG A 583 1.94 35.07 24.29
CA ARG A 583 3.33 35.56 24.18
C ARG A 583 4.28 34.53 24.78
N PHE A 584 5.36 34.23 24.06
CA PHE A 584 6.36 33.26 24.47
C PHE A 584 6.95 33.65 25.84
N ASN A 585 7.09 32.65 26.73
CA ASN A 585 7.71 32.82 28.04
C ASN A 585 8.59 31.59 28.33
N ALA A 586 9.90 31.81 28.35
CA ALA A 586 10.90 30.75 28.54
C ALA A 586 10.69 30.01 29.88
N VAL A 587 10.42 30.74 30.97
CA VAL A 587 10.20 30.15 32.30
C VAL A 587 8.94 29.28 32.32
N LYS A 588 7.81 29.75 31.74
CA LYS A 588 6.58 28.95 31.67
C LYS A 588 6.77 27.68 30.83
N LEU A 589 7.50 27.76 29.72
CA LEU A 589 7.82 26.58 28.91
C LEU A 589 8.73 25.60 29.67
N LEU A 590 9.77 26.11 30.33
CA LEU A 590 10.73 25.29 31.07
C LEU A 590 10.11 24.62 32.31
N GLU A 591 9.18 25.25 33.03
CA GLU A 591 8.41 24.57 34.08
C GLU A 591 7.53 23.45 33.50
N ASN A 592 6.85 23.68 32.37
CA ASN A 592 6.08 22.62 31.69
C ASN A 592 6.98 21.47 31.18
N LEU A 593 8.25 21.74 30.89
CA LEU A 593 9.27 20.79 30.46
C LEU A 593 10.25 20.36 31.57
N ARG A 594 9.96 20.66 32.84
CA ARG A 594 10.81 20.26 33.98
C ARG A 594 10.91 18.74 34.05
N ASP A 595 12.14 18.24 34.21
CA ASP A 595 12.52 16.82 34.19
C ASP A 595 12.15 16.05 32.89
N LYS A 596 11.88 16.76 31.78
CA LYS A 596 11.44 16.18 30.50
C LYS A 596 12.41 16.39 29.34
N ARG A 597 12.20 15.59 28.29
CA ARG A 597 12.95 15.62 27.04
C ARG A 597 12.05 15.97 25.86
N LEU A 598 12.37 17.07 25.17
CA LEU A 598 11.73 17.48 23.91
C LEU A 598 12.69 17.24 22.75
N VAL A 599 12.26 16.51 21.72
CA VAL A 599 13.09 16.19 20.54
C VAL A 599 12.42 16.67 19.26
N PHE A 600 13.10 17.57 18.55
CA PHE A 600 12.81 17.88 17.15
C PHE A 600 13.46 16.82 16.25
N VAL A 601 12.69 16.18 15.38
CA VAL A 601 13.14 15.09 14.50
C VAL A 601 12.86 15.44 13.05
N GLY A 602 13.86 15.45 12.17
CA GLY A 602 13.60 15.66 10.76
C GLY A 602 14.76 16.23 9.96
N ASP A 603 14.41 17.12 9.02
CA ASP A 603 15.30 17.75 8.06
C ASP A 603 15.91 19.07 8.57
N SER A 604 16.61 19.78 7.68
CA SER A 604 17.33 21.01 8.03
C SER A 604 16.42 22.18 8.43
N LEU A 605 15.11 22.10 8.18
CA LEU A 605 14.12 23.10 8.61
C LEU A 605 13.67 22.83 10.05
N ASN A 606 13.56 21.58 10.49
CA ASN A 606 13.30 21.29 11.90
C ASN A 606 14.51 21.66 12.78
N ARG A 607 15.74 21.54 12.24
CA ARG A 607 16.94 22.13 12.84
C ARG A 607 16.85 23.66 12.93
N ASN A 608 16.29 24.33 11.93
CA ASN A 608 16.08 25.78 11.91
C ASN A 608 15.09 26.21 13.02
N GLN A 609 14.05 25.40 13.26
CA GLN A 609 13.08 25.61 14.33
C GLN A 609 13.66 25.30 15.72
N TRP A 610 14.40 24.20 15.88
CA TRP A 610 15.12 23.91 17.13
C TRP A 610 16.10 25.03 17.50
N ALA A 611 16.85 25.57 16.53
CA ALA A 611 17.75 26.70 16.76
C ALA A 611 17.01 27.97 17.23
N SER A 612 15.82 28.25 16.69
CA SER A 612 14.92 29.31 17.20
C SER A 612 14.49 29.05 18.64
N MET A 613 14.03 27.83 18.97
CA MET A 613 13.59 27.48 20.32
C MET A 613 14.72 27.60 21.35
N VAL A 614 15.95 27.22 20.96
CA VAL A 614 17.16 27.43 21.76
C VAL A 614 17.41 28.92 21.99
N CYS A 615 17.37 29.77 20.95
CA CYS A 615 17.55 31.22 21.12
C CYS A 615 16.45 31.90 21.95
N LEU A 616 15.19 31.50 21.79
CA LEU A 616 14.05 32.01 22.56
C LEU A 616 14.20 31.72 24.07
N ILE A 617 14.89 30.63 24.44
CA ILE A 617 15.18 30.28 25.84
C ILE A 617 16.48 30.90 26.34
N ASP A 618 17.54 30.89 25.52
CA ASP A 618 18.85 31.47 25.87
C ASP A 618 18.76 32.98 26.14
N THR A 619 17.89 33.68 25.39
CA THR A 619 17.63 35.12 25.58
C THR A 619 16.47 35.41 26.54
N GLY A 620 15.48 34.51 26.64
CA GLY A 620 14.35 34.63 27.56
C GLY A 620 14.68 34.23 29.02
N ALA A 621 15.80 33.55 29.26
CA ALA A 621 16.29 33.16 30.59
C ALA A 621 17.84 33.06 30.63
N PRO A 622 18.57 34.16 30.34
CA PRO A 622 20.03 34.15 30.11
C PRO A 622 20.87 33.79 31.35
N GLN A 623 20.26 33.84 32.54
CA GLN A 623 20.85 33.45 33.82
C GLN A 623 21.02 31.94 34.01
N LEU A 624 20.40 31.11 33.16
CA LEU A 624 20.44 29.65 33.30
C LEU A 624 21.75 29.05 32.77
N HIS A 625 22.22 27.98 33.41
CA HIS A 625 23.36 27.20 32.98
C HIS A 625 22.94 26.22 31.87
N THR A 626 23.51 26.42 30.68
CA THR A 626 23.13 25.68 29.47
C THR A 626 24.35 25.06 28.80
N THR A 627 24.25 23.79 28.39
CA THR A 627 25.36 23.08 27.69
C THR A 627 24.91 22.43 26.39
N VAL A 628 25.72 22.56 25.34
CA VAL A 628 25.44 22.01 24.00
C VAL A 628 26.33 20.80 23.71
N ASN A 629 25.73 19.62 23.57
CA ASN A 629 26.42 18.39 23.20
C ASN A 629 26.05 17.97 21.77
N LYS A 630 26.99 17.35 21.04
CA LYS A 630 26.76 16.90 19.65
C LYS A 630 27.38 15.52 19.39
N THR A 631 26.51 14.53 19.18
CA THR A 631 26.89 13.12 19.08
C THR A 631 26.30 12.51 17.81
N ARG A 632 27.12 12.33 16.77
CA ARG A 632 26.72 11.86 15.43
C ARG A 632 25.56 12.70 14.85
N SER A 633 24.34 12.16 14.85
CA SER A 633 23.11 12.76 14.31
C SER A 633 22.26 13.51 15.36
N LEU A 634 22.59 13.36 16.65
CA LEU A 634 21.93 14.05 17.76
C LEU A 634 22.69 15.33 18.14
N MET A 635 21.95 16.41 18.37
CA MET A 635 22.40 17.64 19.03
C MET A 635 21.50 17.89 20.24
N SER A 636 22.08 18.16 21.41
CA SER A 636 21.34 18.28 22.67
C SER A 636 21.68 19.58 23.38
N PHE A 637 20.66 20.39 23.67
CA PHE A 637 20.74 21.59 24.49
C PHE A 637 20.16 21.28 25.87
N LYS A 638 21.03 21.10 26.88
CA LYS A 638 20.64 20.81 28.27
C LYS A 638 20.51 22.10 29.06
N ILE A 639 19.36 22.30 29.71
CA ILE A 639 19.15 23.32 30.75
C ILE A 639 19.27 22.62 32.10
N HIS A 640 20.17 23.08 32.97
CA HIS A 640 20.54 22.31 34.17
C HIS A 640 19.54 22.49 35.31
N GLU A 641 19.03 23.70 35.54
CA GLU A 641 18.12 24.06 36.65
C GLU A 641 16.71 23.48 36.52
N TYR A 642 16.34 23.03 35.32
CA TYR A 642 15.06 22.38 35.01
C TYR A 642 15.23 20.89 34.69
N ASN A 643 16.47 20.39 34.66
CA ASN A 643 16.83 19.05 34.19
C ASN A 643 16.35 18.73 32.74
N THR A 644 15.90 19.73 31.98
CA THR A 644 15.31 19.61 30.64
C THR A 644 16.37 19.46 29.54
N THR A 645 16.10 18.66 28.50
CA THR A 645 16.80 18.78 27.21
C THR A 645 15.89 19.21 26.07
N LEU A 646 16.42 20.09 25.21
CA LEU A 646 15.88 20.36 23.88
C LEU A 646 16.84 19.78 22.85
N ASP A 647 16.42 18.70 22.21
CA ASP A 647 17.24 17.96 21.25
C ASP A 647 16.80 18.20 19.81
N PHE A 648 17.75 18.11 18.89
CA PHE A 648 17.50 17.90 17.47
C PHE A 648 18.16 16.59 17.01
N TYR A 649 17.38 15.72 16.36
CA TYR A 649 17.87 14.51 15.72
C TYR A 649 17.72 14.60 14.19
N TRP A 650 18.84 14.46 13.49
CA TRP A 650 18.90 14.44 12.03
C TRP A 650 18.31 13.14 11.48
N SER A 651 17.08 13.22 10.97
CA SER A 651 16.38 12.14 10.28
C SER A 651 15.58 12.73 9.11
N PRO A 652 16.25 13.25 8.07
CA PRO A 652 15.66 14.16 7.10
C PRO A 652 14.56 13.53 6.22
N LEU A 653 14.52 12.21 6.15
CA LEU A 653 13.51 11.42 5.42
C LEU A 653 12.69 10.51 6.37
N LEU A 654 12.82 10.69 7.69
CA LEU A 654 12.30 9.85 8.80
C LEU A 654 12.82 8.40 8.83
N VAL A 655 12.73 7.70 7.69
CA VAL A 655 13.26 6.34 7.50
C VAL A 655 14.76 6.35 7.20
N GLU A 656 15.41 5.20 7.36
CA GLU A 656 16.84 5.01 7.08
C GLU A 656 17.17 5.29 5.60
N SER A 657 18.25 6.04 5.36
CA SER A 657 18.61 6.55 4.04
C SER A 657 20.11 6.69 3.83
N ASN A 658 20.53 6.79 2.57
CA ASN A 658 21.91 7.14 2.22
C ASN A 658 22.30 8.60 2.59
N SER A 659 21.42 9.33 3.28
CA SER A 659 21.55 10.75 3.63
C SER A 659 21.46 11.01 5.16
N ASP A 660 21.47 9.96 5.99
CA ASP A 660 21.34 10.04 7.46
C ASP A 660 22.57 10.66 8.17
N HIS A 661 23.65 10.95 7.45
CA HIS A 661 24.85 11.56 8.03
C HIS A 661 24.84 13.09 7.89
N PRO A 662 24.75 13.88 8.98
CA PRO A 662 24.51 15.32 8.91
C PRO A 662 25.65 16.13 8.25
N ARG A 663 26.84 15.55 8.03
CA ARG A 663 27.91 16.17 7.21
C ARG A 663 28.06 15.59 5.80
N PHE A 664 27.58 14.36 5.55
CA PHE A 664 27.84 13.61 4.31
C PHE A 664 26.54 13.15 3.64
N HIS A 665 25.60 14.08 3.48
CA HIS A 665 24.27 13.86 2.89
C HIS A 665 24.10 14.54 1.51
N ARG A 666 25.15 15.12 0.94
CA ARG A 666 25.12 15.73 -0.40
C ARG A 666 25.46 14.65 -1.43
N VAL A 667 24.45 13.87 -1.78
CA VAL A 667 24.47 12.80 -2.78
C VAL A 667 23.63 13.20 -4.00
N ALA A 668 23.94 12.65 -5.18
CA ALA A 668 23.14 12.87 -6.39
C ALA A 668 21.78 12.16 -6.27
N ASP A 669 21.81 10.84 -6.07
CA ASP A 669 20.62 10.02 -5.84
C ASP A 669 20.35 9.87 -4.35
N ARG A 670 19.13 10.20 -3.88
CA ARG A 670 18.67 9.81 -2.55
C ARG A 670 18.00 8.44 -2.59
N ILE A 671 18.36 7.62 -1.60
CA ILE A 671 17.93 6.24 -1.48
C ILE A 671 17.34 6.02 -0.08
N VAL A 672 16.12 5.49 0.00
CA VAL A 672 15.40 5.21 1.26
C VAL A 672 15.08 3.73 1.44
N ARG A 673 15.29 3.23 2.65
CA ARG A 673 14.74 1.95 3.14
C ARG A 673 13.37 2.25 3.73
N ALA A 674 12.36 2.42 2.87
CA ALA A 674 11.05 2.96 3.26
C ALA A 674 10.30 2.16 4.35
N ALA A 675 10.69 0.91 4.62
CA ALA A 675 10.16 0.06 5.69
C ALA A 675 11.04 -0.02 6.95
N SER A 676 12.06 0.82 7.08
CA SER A 676 13.08 0.74 8.15
C SER A 676 13.29 2.09 8.84
N ILE A 677 12.96 2.16 10.14
CA ILE A 677 13.04 3.38 10.98
C ILE A 677 13.71 3.14 12.34
N ASN A 678 13.85 1.88 12.77
CA ASN A 678 14.23 1.53 14.15
C ASN A 678 15.59 2.11 14.56
N LYS A 679 16.56 2.16 13.64
CA LYS A 679 17.90 2.75 13.87
C LYS A 679 17.85 4.24 14.21
N HIS A 680 16.87 4.98 13.70
CA HIS A 680 16.63 6.37 14.11
C HIS A 680 15.85 6.43 15.42
N ALA A 681 14.82 5.60 15.54
CA ALA A 681 13.81 5.75 16.59
C ALA A 681 14.31 5.46 18.02
N VAL A 682 15.35 4.62 18.18
CA VAL A 682 16.04 4.42 19.47
C VAL A 682 16.61 5.70 20.10
N HIS A 683 16.74 6.80 19.33
CA HIS A 683 17.19 8.09 19.85
C HIS A 683 16.06 8.99 20.36
N TRP A 684 14.79 8.58 20.22
CA TRP A 684 13.62 9.39 20.59
C TRP A 684 12.49 8.62 21.29
N THR A 685 12.66 7.32 21.58
CA THR A 685 11.70 6.46 22.31
C THR A 685 11.32 6.95 23.71
N ASP A 686 12.25 7.59 24.39
CA ASP A 686 12.18 8.05 25.78
C ASP A 686 11.67 9.49 25.91
N ALA A 687 11.36 10.19 24.82
CA ALA A 687 10.96 11.61 24.87
C ALA A 687 9.52 11.84 25.35
N ASP A 688 9.30 12.96 26.03
CA ASP A 688 7.98 13.41 26.50
C ASP A 688 7.29 14.36 25.50
N VAL A 689 8.06 14.96 24.59
CA VAL A 689 7.55 15.76 23.47
C VAL A 689 8.34 15.42 22.21
N LEU A 690 7.65 15.03 21.14
CA LEU A 690 8.25 14.78 19.83
C LEU A 690 7.68 15.76 18.79
N VAL A 691 8.57 16.43 18.06
CA VAL A 691 8.22 17.39 17.01
C VAL A 691 8.82 16.93 15.69
N PHE A 692 8.01 16.27 14.86
CA PHE A 692 8.45 15.73 13.57
C PHE A 692 8.34 16.76 12.44
N ASN A 693 9.25 16.70 11.47
CA ASN A 693 9.02 17.20 10.11
C ASN A 693 9.66 16.24 9.10
N SER A 694 9.25 16.33 7.84
CA SER A 694 10.07 15.94 6.69
C SER A 694 9.39 16.44 5.42
N TYR A 695 10.04 17.33 4.66
CA TYR A 695 9.48 17.83 3.41
C TYR A 695 10.50 18.24 2.35
N VAL A 696 11.43 19.16 2.67
CA VAL A 696 12.14 19.96 1.65
C VAL A 696 12.87 19.11 0.61
N TRP A 697 13.42 17.97 1.05
CA TRP A 697 14.13 17.06 0.16
C TRP A 697 13.18 16.33 -0.79
N TRP A 698 12.05 15.81 -0.31
CA TRP A 698 11.05 15.13 -1.14
C TRP A 698 10.51 16.02 -2.26
N GLY A 699 10.32 17.32 -2.00
CA GLY A 699 9.91 18.30 -3.00
C GLY A 699 10.92 18.55 -4.13
N SER A 700 12.15 18.05 -3.99
CA SER A 700 13.23 18.18 -4.99
C SER A 700 13.41 16.94 -5.88
N PHE A 701 12.56 15.90 -5.75
CA PHE A 701 12.71 14.62 -6.46
C PHE A 701 11.54 14.29 -7.39
N ASP A 702 11.78 14.38 -8.70
CA ASP A 702 10.91 13.72 -9.69
C ASP A 702 10.93 12.19 -9.53
N ASN A 703 12.11 11.63 -9.25
CA ASN A 703 12.34 10.21 -8.98
C ASN A 703 13.01 10.02 -7.61
N SER A 704 12.54 9.04 -6.83
CA SER A 704 13.12 8.62 -5.56
C SER A 704 13.34 7.11 -5.56
N THR A 705 14.44 6.66 -4.96
CA THR A 705 14.86 5.26 -5.03
C THR A 705 14.58 4.54 -3.72
N THR A 706 13.86 3.41 -3.81
CA THR A 706 13.54 2.55 -2.67
C THR A 706 14.40 1.29 -2.71
N THR A 707 14.82 0.82 -1.53
CA THR A 707 15.54 -0.45 -1.37
C THR A 707 14.79 -1.42 -0.48
N THR A 708 14.77 -2.68 -0.90
CA THR A 708 14.33 -3.84 -0.12
C THR A 708 15.53 -4.45 0.60
N GLU A 709 15.39 -4.85 1.87
CA GLU A 709 16.52 -5.32 2.68
C GLU A 709 17.18 -6.58 2.12
N GLN A 710 18.51 -6.51 1.93
CA GLN A 710 19.45 -7.64 1.94
C GLN A 710 20.89 -7.10 2.15
N GLY A 711 21.28 -6.94 3.42
CA GLY A 711 22.62 -6.49 3.84
C GLY A 711 22.82 -4.97 3.93
N ASP A 712 23.99 -4.56 4.44
CA ASP A 712 24.36 -3.16 4.76
C ASP A 712 24.65 -2.26 3.52
N VAL A 713 24.33 -2.74 2.32
CA VAL A 713 24.60 -2.03 1.06
C VAL A 713 23.28 -1.50 0.50
N TYR A 714 23.23 -0.21 0.16
CA TYR A 714 22.10 0.45 -0.50
C TYR A 714 21.91 -0.02 -1.96
N LYS A 715 21.60 -1.30 -2.15
CA LYS A 715 21.31 -1.89 -3.47
C LYS A 715 19.92 -1.47 -3.93
N VAL A 716 19.88 -0.57 -4.90
CA VAL A 716 18.67 -0.13 -5.62
C VAL A 716 17.83 -1.34 -6.06
N SER A 717 16.59 -1.44 -5.58
CA SER A 717 15.63 -2.46 -6.04
C SER A 717 14.52 -1.89 -6.90
N LYS A 718 14.04 -0.66 -6.63
CA LYS A 718 13.07 0.03 -7.48
C LYS A 718 13.14 1.55 -7.39
N VAL A 719 12.85 2.23 -8.50
CA VAL A 719 12.62 3.68 -8.56
C VAL A 719 11.12 3.96 -8.58
N VAL A 720 10.68 4.95 -7.83
CA VAL A 720 9.28 5.40 -7.70
C VAL A 720 9.22 6.93 -7.68
N SER A 721 8.03 7.53 -7.76
CA SER A 721 7.89 8.99 -7.60
C SER A 721 8.17 9.42 -6.14
N GLY A 722 8.68 10.64 -5.95
CA GLY A 722 8.99 11.17 -4.61
C GLY A 722 7.81 11.12 -3.64
N LEU A 723 6.60 11.42 -4.12
CA LEU A 723 5.37 11.32 -3.34
C LEU A 723 5.06 9.88 -2.89
N ARG A 724 5.26 8.87 -3.74
CA ARG A 724 4.97 7.47 -3.36
C ARG A 724 6.00 6.95 -2.36
N ALA A 725 7.27 7.35 -2.47
CA ALA A 725 8.28 7.06 -1.45
C ALA A 725 7.99 7.77 -0.11
N TYR A 726 7.43 8.98 -0.16
CA TYR A 726 6.96 9.70 1.04
C TYR A 726 5.79 9.00 1.73
N GLU A 727 4.76 8.56 0.98
CA GLU A 727 3.64 7.78 1.54
C GLU A 727 4.14 6.55 2.31
N LEU A 728 5.09 5.80 1.75
CA LEU A 728 5.65 4.61 2.40
C LEU A 728 6.41 4.99 3.68
N SER A 729 7.21 6.06 3.62
CA SER A 729 8.03 6.50 4.74
C SER A 729 7.19 7.04 5.89
N LEU A 730 6.11 7.78 5.57
CA LEU A 730 5.10 8.21 6.54
C LEU A 730 4.32 7.03 7.13
N ARG A 731 3.96 6.01 6.33
CA ARG A 731 3.27 4.81 6.85
C ARG A 731 4.14 4.07 7.86
N THR A 732 5.43 3.89 7.56
CA THR A 732 6.40 3.29 8.50
C THR A 732 6.61 4.13 9.75
N TRP A 733 6.68 5.46 9.63
CA TRP A 733 6.69 6.37 10.78
C TRP A 733 5.42 6.23 11.64
N ALA A 734 4.25 6.22 11.01
CA ALA A 734 2.97 6.12 11.70
C ALA A 734 2.78 4.73 12.36
N ASP A 735 3.04 3.64 11.67
CA ASP A 735 2.99 2.30 12.27
C ASP A 735 4.00 2.19 13.42
N TRP A 736 5.18 2.83 13.34
CA TRP A 736 6.08 2.90 14.48
C TRP A 736 5.45 3.65 15.67
N MET A 737 4.84 4.83 15.44
CA MET A 737 4.14 5.58 16.49
C MET A 737 2.98 4.78 17.11
N GLU A 738 2.18 4.08 16.31
CA GLU A 738 1.06 3.24 16.78
C GLU A 738 1.51 2.21 17.83
N PHE A 739 2.69 1.60 17.63
CA PHE A 739 3.17 0.50 18.45
C PHE A 739 4.19 0.86 19.53
N HIS A 740 4.95 1.96 19.39
CA HIS A 740 6.10 2.25 20.27
C HIS A 740 5.99 3.53 21.09
N VAL A 741 5.05 4.45 20.80
CA VAL A 741 4.90 5.66 21.61
C VAL A 741 4.21 5.35 22.95
N ASP A 742 4.68 5.98 24.02
CA ASP A 742 3.92 6.06 25.28
C ASP A 742 2.84 7.14 25.14
N ARG A 743 1.62 6.68 24.88
CA ARG A 743 0.44 7.53 24.66
C ARG A 743 -0.03 8.28 25.91
N THR A 744 0.46 7.91 27.10
CA THR A 744 0.10 8.56 28.38
C THR A 744 1.06 9.69 28.75
N ARG A 745 2.29 9.65 28.23
CA ARG A 745 3.39 10.57 28.54
C ARG A 745 3.76 11.50 27.38
N THR A 746 3.87 10.97 26.17
CA THR A 746 4.51 11.66 25.04
C THR A 746 3.50 12.49 24.23
N LYS A 747 3.63 13.83 24.25
CA LYS A 747 2.91 14.72 23.30
C LYS A 747 3.55 14.59 21.90
N LEU A 748 2.74 14.25 20.88
CA LEU A 748 3.19 14.13 19.49
C LEU A 748 2.78 15.34 18.64
N PHE A 749 3.74 15.92 17.93
CA PHE A 749 3.55 17.02 16.97
C PHE A 749 4.15 16.66 15.60
N PHE A 750 3.51 17.13 14.54
CA PHE A 750 4.08 17.13 13.19
C PHE A 750 3.96 18.53 12.59
N MET A 751 5.10 19.14 12.25
CA MET A 751 5.18 20.42 11.56
C MET A 751 4.87 20.22 10.08
N THR A 752 3.98 21.02 9.51
CA THR A 752 3.68 20.91 8.07
C THR A 752 4.84 21.40 7.19
N MET A 753 4.65 21.39 5.86
CA MET A 753 5.68 21.67 4.89
C MET A 753 6.18 23.11 4.97
N SER A 754 7.47 23.33 5.24
CA SER A 754 8.11 24.64 5.02
C SER A 754 8.18 24.93 3.51
N PRO A 755 7.65 26.06 3.03
CA PRO A 755 7.75 26.44 1.62
C PRO A 755 9.16 26.91 1.24
N THR A 756 9.36 27.15 -0.06
CA THR A 756 10.64 27.58 -0.63
C THR A 756 10.43 28.68 -1.69
N HIS A 757 11.05 29.85 -1.49
CA HIS A 757 10.86 31.01 -2.37
C HIS A 757 11.92 31.06 -3.48
N ILE A 758 12.04 29.98 -4.25
CA ILE A 758 13.07 29.79 -5.28
C ILE A 758 12.70 30.36 -6.67
N ARG A 759 11.54 31.01 -6.81
CA ARG A 759 11.00 31.51 -8.08
C ARG A 759 10.21 32.80 -7.88
N SER A 760 10.80 33.96 -8.21
CA SER A 760 10.15 35.27 -7.98
C SER A 760 8.80 35.41 -8.69
N HIS A 761 8.64 34.80 -9.88
CA HIS A 761 7.39 34.76 -10.64
C HIS A 761 6.18 34.14 -9.91
N ASP A 762 6.39 33.38 -8.83
CA ASP A 762 5.28 32.83 -8.04
C ASP A 762 4.50 33.95 -7.33
N TRP A 763 5.11 35.12 -7.09
CA TRP A 763 4.46 36.33 -6.54
C TRP A 763 4.62 37.58 -7.41
N GLU A 764 5.65 37.70 -8.24
CA GLU A 764 5.81 38.78 -9.23
C GLU A 764 4.91 38.61 -10.46
N GLU A 765 4.60 39.72 -11.15
CA GLU A 765 3.93 39.67 -12.46
C GLU A 765 4.85 39.09 -13.56
N PRO A 766 4.32 38.31 -14.54
CA PRO A 766 5.12 37.59 -15.55
C PRO A 766 5.96 38.45 -16.50
N THR A 767 5.96 39.78 -16.34
CA THR A 767 6.78 40.73 -17.11
C THR A 767 8.24 40.77 -16.67
N THR A 768 8.60 40.23 -15.49
CA THR A 768 10.01 40.17 -15.03
C THR A 768 10.77 39.01 -15.69
N THR A 769 11.70 39.33 -16.59
CA THR A 769 12.46 38.32 -17.36
C THR A 769 13.63 37.67 -16.59
N LYS A 770 13.75 37.93 -15.28
CA LYS A 770 14.85 37.43 -14.43
C LYS A 770 14.32 36.92 -13.08
N ASN A 771 14.37 35.60 -12.87
CA ASN A 771 14.16 35.02 -11.56
C ASN A 771 15.33 35.35 -10.61
N HIS A 772 15.11 36.27 -9.67
CA HIS A 772 16.07 36.60 -8.60
C HIS A 772 15.88 35.77 -7.32
N LYS A 773 14.94 34.80 -7.34
CA LYS A 773 14.49 33.98 -6.21
C LYS A 773 13.85 34.86 -5.13
N CYS A 774 14.36 34.81 -3.90
CA CYS A 774 13.97 35.63 -2.75
C CYS A 774 14.94 36.81 -2.51
N HIS A 775 15.83 37.15 -3.46
CA HIS A 775 16.88 38.12 -3.21
C HIS A 775 16.43 39.55 -3.49
N GLY A 776 16.47 40.40 -2.45
CA GLY A 776 15.90 41.75 -2.48
C GLY A 776 14.45 41.81 -1.99
N GLU A 777 13.88 40.68 -1.55
CA GLU A 777 12.59 40.64 -0.89
C GLU A 777 12.71 41.11 0.57
N THR A 778 12.13 42.26 0.89
CA THR A 778 12.22 42.92 2.21
C THR A 778 10.90 43.00 2.97
N GLU A 779 9.80 42.62 2.32
CA GLU A 779 8.43 42.61 2.87
C GLU A 779 7.68 41.32 2.49
N PRO A 780 6.67 40.90 3.27
CA PRO A 780 5.76 39.81 2.92
C PRO A 780 5.03 39.99 1.58
N ILE A 781 4.31 38.96 1.12
CA ILE A 781 3.35 39.07 0.02
C ILE A 781 2.13 39.89 0.51
N ALA A 782 1.75 40.93 -0.23
CA ALA A 782 0.63 41.79 0.11
C ALA A 782 -0.71 41.01 0.14
N PRO A 783 -1.65 41.31 1.07
CA PRO A 783 -2.93 40.58 1.18
C PRO A 783 -3.73 40.54 -0.12
N ASP A 784 -3.75 41.63 -0.89
CA ASP A 784 -4.48 41.70 -2.16
C ASP A 784 -3.90 40.76 -3.22
N ASP A 785 -2.57 40.59 -3.25
CA ASP A 785 -1.91 39.61 -4.13
C ASP A 785 -2.09 38.18 -3.65
N GLN A 786 -2.18 37.94 -2.33
CA GLN A 786 -2.58 36.64 -1.81
C GLN A 786 -3.99 36.28 -2.29
N LEU A 787 -4.96 37.19 -2.17
CA LEU A 787 -6.34 37.00 -2.63
C LEU A 787 -6.38 36.76 -4.15
N ARG A 788 -5.78 37.67 -4.93
CA ARG A 788 -5.73 37.62 -6.41
C ARG A 788 -5.11 36.35 -6.98
N ARG A 789 -4.18 35.72 -6.25
CA ARG A 789 -3.46 34.49 -6.68
C ARG A 789 -3.98 33.20 -6.01
N GLY A 790 -5.12 33.24 -5.33
CA GLY A 790 -5.76 32.03 -4.76
C GLY A 790 -5.16 31.57 -3.42
N GLY A 791 -4.46 32.45 -2.70
CA GLY A 791 -4.21 32.31 -1.26
C GLY A 791 -2.89 31.65 -0.83
N GLY A 792 -1.92 31.47 -1.73
CA GLY A 792 -0.59 30.90 -1.40
C GLY A 792 0.54 31.36 -2.34
N GLY A 793 1.65 31.79 -1.77
CA GLY A 793 2.88 32.14 -2.51
C GLY A 793 3.77 30.93 -2.71
N GLY A 794 4.00 30.52 -3.97
CA GLY A 794 4.88 29.39 -4.30
C GLY A 794 4.36 28.00 -3.88
N GLY A 795 3.16 27.91 -3.29
CA GLY A 795 2.48 26.68 -2.89
C GLY A 795 2.18 25.75 -4.06
N SER A 796 3.17 24.95 -4.47
CA SER A 796 3.05 24.02 -5.59
C SER A 796 1.91 23.02 -5.39
N LYS A 797 1.27 22.60 -6.50
CA LYS A 797 0.32 21.48 -6.52
C LYS A 797 0.91 20.17 -5.96
N ASN A 798 2.24 20.07 -5.81
CA ASN A 798 2.87 18.98 -5.09
C ASN A 798 2.84 19.15 -3.57
N THR A 799 3.07 20.35 -3.02
CA THR A 799 3.03 20.64 -1.57
C THR A 799 1.72 20.15 -0.93
N ILE A 800 0.60 20.40 -1.58
CA ILE A 800 -0.76 19.96 -1.15
C ILE A 800 -0.89 18.43 -1.12
N LYS A 801 -0.16 17.69 -1.98
CA LYS A 801 -0.17 16.22 -1.96
C LYS A 801 0.64 15.67 -0.78
N PHE A 802 1.77 16.32 -0.45
CA PHE A 802 2.55 16.00 0.75
C PHE A 802 1.74 16.30 2.02
N ALA A 803 1.00 17.42 2.06
CA ALA A 803 0.06 17.76 3.14
C ALA A 803 -0.96 16.64 3.41
N ARG A 804 -1.70 16.25 2.37
CA ARG A 804 -2.74 15.21 2.44
C ARG A 804 -2.19 13.84 2.83
N ALA A 805 -0.93 13.54 2.50
CA ALA A 805 -0.27 12.30 2.93
C ALA A 805 0.02 12.31 4.45
N VAL A 806 0.44 13.44 5.01
CA VAL A 806 0.59 13.61 6.47
C VAL A 806 -0.78 13.53 7.15
N GLU A 807 -1.76 14.31 6.68
CA GLU A 807 -3.13 14.37 7.23
C GLU A 807 -3.82 12.99 7.26
N ALA A 808 -3.64 12.18 6.22
CA ALA A 808 -4.20 10.83 6.16
C ALA A 808 -3.59 9.89 7.20
N GLU A 809 -2.26 9.92 7.39
CA GLU A 809 -1.61 9.07 8.39
C GLU A 809 -1.84 9.57 9.83
N THR A 810 -1.90 10.89 10.07
CA THR A 810 -2.27 11.41 11.41
C THR A 810 -3.73 11.16 11.76
N ARG A 811 -4.65 11.17 10.78
CA ARG A 811 -6.05 10.76 10.98
C ARG A 811 -6.14 9.26 11.33
N ARG A 812 -5.45 8.40 10.58
CA ARG A 812 -5.35 6.96 10.87
C ARG A 812 -4.76 6.70 12.27
N LEU A 813 -3.82 7.51 12.72
CA LEU A 813 -3.29 7.44 14.08
C LEU A 813 -4.32 7.85 15.13
N ALA A 814 -5.08 8.93 14.90
CA ALA A 814 -6.14 9.38 15.81
C ALA A 814 -7.25 8.33 15.96
N GLU A 815 -7.72 7.73 14.85
CA GLU A 815 -8.64 6.59 14.82
C GLU A 815 -8.15 5.39 15.67
N ARG A 816 -6.83 5.28 15.83
CA ARG A 816 -6.14 4.20 16.56
C ARG A 816 -5.68 4.62 17.95
N GLY A 817 -6.17 5.77 18.45
CA GLY A 817 -5.87 6.29 19.78
C GLY A 817 -4.46 6.86 19.95
N VAL A 818 -3.87 7.43 18.89
CA VAL A 818 -2.59 8.15 18.90
C VAL A 818 -2.81 9.55 18.34
N ALA A 819 -2.98 10.53 19.23
CA ALA A 819 -3.20 11.91 18.83
C ALA A 819 -1.87 12.58 18.41
N VAL A 820 -1.71 12.84 17.10
CA VAL A 820 -0.66 13.71 16.57
C VAL A 820 -1.26 15.07 16.27
N ARG A 821 -0.79 16.13 16.93
CA ARG A 821 -1.21 17.50 16.64
C ARG A 821 -0.42 18.04 15.44
N LEU A 822 -1.15 18.40 14.37
CA LEU A 822 -0.57 19.08 13.21
C LEU A 822 -0.33 20.55 13.54
N VAL A 823 0.91 21.00 13.49
CA VAL A 823 1.24 22.43 13.60
C VAL A 823 1.29 22.98 12.17
N ASN A 824 0.13 23.43 11.69
CA ASN A 824 -0.01 23.97 10.35
C ASN A 824 0.68 25.34 10.25
N MET A 825 1.85 25.32 9.60
CA MET A 825 2.76 26.46 9.44
C MET A 825 2.97 26.83 7.96
N THR A 826 2.39 26.08 7.03
CA THR A 826 2.72 26.18 5.60
C THR A 826 2.19 27.47 5.00
N ARG A 827 0.88 27.73 5.07
CA ARG A 827 0.25 28.88 4.43
C ARG A 827 0.76 30.22 4.99
N LEU A 828 0.95 30.32 6.31
CA LEU A 828 1.53 31.52 6.94
C LEU A 828 3.00 31.72 6.57
N SER A 829 3.74 30.67 6.23
CA SER A 829 5.13 30.79 5.75
C SER A 829 5.22 31.09 4.25
N GLU A 830 4.22 30.68 3.45
CA GLU A 830 4.12 30.95 2.00
C GLU A 830 3.95 32.44 1.67
N THR A 831 3.58 33.26 2.66
CA THR A 831 3.50 34.73 2.49
C THR A 831 4.81 35.43 2.85
N ARG A 832 5.83 34.72 3.34
CA ARG A 832 7.05 35.29 3.96
C ARG A 832 8.30 35.19 3.08
N LYS A 833 8.17 35.56 1.81
CA LYS A 833 9.27 35.64 0.83
C LYS A 833 10.50 36.42 1.32
N ASP A 834 10.30 37.33 2.27
CA ASP A 834 11.29 38.21 2.89
C ASP A 834 12.24 37.52 3.88
N ALA A 835 11.79 36.53 4.66
CA ALA A 835 12.51 36.09 5.86
C ALA A 835 13.62 35.04 5.63
N HIS A 836 14.03 34.82 4.38
CA HIS A 836 15.10 33.89 4.00
C HIS A 836 16.51 34.53 4.10
N PRO A 837 17.58 33.76 4.45
CA PRO A 837 18.95 34.27 4.47
C PRO A 837 19.46 34.78 3.13
N SER A 838 18.94 34.25 2.01
CA SER A 838 19.42 34.60 0.67
C SER A 838 20.94 34.40 0.58
N VAL A 839 21.73 35.46 0.43
CA VAL A 839 23.20 35.43 0.38
C VAL A 839 23.89 35.77 1.71
N HIS A 840 23.13 36.08 2.77
CA HIS A 840 23.60 36.54 4.08
C HIS A 840 23.71 35.38 5.07
N ARG A 841 24.76 34.57 4.93
CA ARG A 841 24.98 33.36 5.74
C ARG A 841 26.41 32.82 5.64
N ARG A 842 26.75 31.87 6.51
CA ARG A 842 27.93 31.01 6.41
C ARG A 842 27.57 29.54 6.68
N PHE A 843 27.81 28.65 5.72
CA PHE A 843 27.55 27.21 5.89
C PHE A 843 28.82 26.39 6.19
N TRP A 844 29.92 26.72 5.52
CA TRP A 844 31.28 26.28 5.88
C TRP A 844 32.17 27.53 5.87
N ASP A 845 32.25 28.15 4.69
CA ASP A 845 32.85 29.46 4.46
C ASP A 845 31.75 30.53 4.31
N PRO A 846 32.05 31.82 4.58
CA PRO A 846 31.15 32.93 4.25
C PRO A 846 30.93 33.01 2.74
N VAL A 847 29.73 33.41 2.31
CA VAL A 847 29.46 33.68 0.89
C VAL A 847 30.36 34.82 0.39
N SER A 848 31.16 34.56 -0.65
CA SER A 848 32.14 35.52 -1.18
C SER A 848 31.48 36.71 -1.89
N ASP A 849 32.19 37.84 -2.06
CA ASP A 849 31.61 39.02 -2.73
C ASP A 849 31.22 38.74 -4.20
N GLU A 850 31.89 37.80 -4.87
CA GLU A 850 31.49 37.28 -6.18
C GLU A 850 30.17 36.50 -6.10
N GLN A 851 30.04 35.61 -5.11
CA GLN A 851 28.84 34.81 -4.91
C GLN A 851 27.63 35.67 -4.47
N ARG A 852 27.83 36.70 -3.62
CA ARG A 852 26.78 37.66 -3.26
C ARG A 852 26.29 38.48 -4.46
N ARG A 853 27.14 38.72 -5.46
CA ARG A 853 26.77 39.35 -6.75
C ARG A 853 26.06 38.39 -7.73
N ASN A 854 25.93 37.11 -7.40
CA ASN A 854 25.15 36.12 -8.15
C ASN A 854 24.11 35.41 -7.24
N PRO A 855 23.09 36.13 -6.75
CA PRO A 855 22.03 35.55 -5.91
C PRO A 855 21.24 34.46 -6.65
N SER A 856 21.06 34.59 -7.97
CA SER A 856 20.48 33.56 -8.84
C SER A 856 21.11 32.18 -8.64
N SER A 857 22.43 32.09 -8.46
CA SER A 857 23.10 30.83 -8.10
C SER A 857 23.13 30.57 -6.59
N TYR A 858 23.50 31.56 -5.76
CA TYR A 858 23.94 31.31 -4.37
C TYR A 858 22.91 31.60 -3.26
N ALA A 859 21.80 32.28 -3.57
CA ALA A 859 20.77 32.60 -2.58
C ALA A 859 20.07 31.33 -2.05
N ASP A 860 20.02 31.21 -0.73
CA ASP A 860 19.20 30.26 0.02
C ASP A 860 17.81 30.84 0.23
N CYS A 861 16.83 30.24 -0.43
CA CYS A 861 15.40 30.56 -0.29
C CYS A 861 14.65 29.33 0.21
N ILE A 862 15.29 28.64 1.17
CA ILE A 862 14.82 27.41 1.81
C ILE A 862 14.85 27.60 3.33
N HIS A 863 16.04 27.86 3.89
CA HIS A 863 16.24 28.12 5.32
C HIS A 863 15.77 29.52 5.70
N TRP A 864 15.69 29.84 6.99
CA TRP A 864 15.09 31.06 7.52
C TRP A 864 16.04 31.78 8.47
N CYS A 865 16.09 33.12 8.38
CA CYS A 865 16.83 33.96 9.33
C CYS A 865 16.28 33.80 10.75
N LEU A 866 17.16 33.96 11.74
CA LEU A 866 16.83 33.99 13.16
C LEU A 866 17.37 35.29 13.80
N PRO A 867 16.56 36.10 14.50
CA PRO A 867 15.11 35.96 14.72
C PRO A 867 14.32 36.06 13.40
N GLY A 868 13.12 35.48 13.36
CA GLY A 868 12.29 35.44 12.16
C GLY A 868 11.17 34.40 12.19
N VAL A 869 10.77 33.92 11.01
CA VAL A 869 9.59 33.06 10.80
C VAL A 869 9.54 31.79 11.69
N PRO A 870 10.65 31.07 11.96
CA PRO A 870 10.62 29.92 12.87
C PRO A 870 10.25 30.25 14.32
N ASP A 871 10.42 31.51 14.77
CA ASP A 871 9.99 31.94 16.10
C ASP A 871 8.47 31.87 16.23
N VAL A 872 7.74 32.18 15.14
CA VAL A 872 6.27 32.02 15.08
C VAL A 872 5.86 30.55 15.05
N TRP A 873 6.61 29.67 14.37
CA TRP A 873 6.36 28.22 14.45
C TRP A 873 6.52 27.72 15.89
N ASN A 874 7.49 28.27 16.62
CA ASN A 874 7.69 27.97 18.04
C ASN A 874 6.68 28.65 18.97
N GLN A 875 6.06 29.78 18.59
CA GLN A 875 4.91 30.32 19.31
C GLN A 875 3.66 29.45 19.15
N LEU A 876 3.40 28.91 17.95
CA LEU A 876 2.32 27.95 17.70
C LEU A 876 2.53 26.64 18.48
N LEU A 877 3.75 26.09 18.45
CA LEU A 877 4.13 24.93 19.25
C LEU A 877 4.04 25.21 20.76
N TYR A 878 4.53 26.36 21.21
CA TYR A 878 4.44 26.81 22.62
C TYR A 878 2.99 26.90 23.08
N ALA A 879 2.08 27.43 22.27
CA ALA A 879 0.66 27.50 22.59
C ALA A 879 0.09 26.10 22.92
N HIS A 880 0.33 25.09 22.06
CA HIS A 880 -0.08 23.71 22.31
C HIS A 880 0.68 22.99 23.46
N LEU A 881 1.81 23.54 23.90
CA LEU A 881 2.58 23.04 25.05
C LEU A 881 2.17 23.67 26.38
N VAL A 882 1.54 24.85 26.35
CA VAL A 882 1.05 25.56 27.56
C VAL A 882 -0.47 25.66 27.67
N SER A 883 -1.19 25.08 26.71
CA SER A 883 -2.52 24.46 26.85
C SER A 883 -2.41 23.04 27.41
#